data_AF-A0A8H3C5G6-F1
#
_entry.id   AF-A0A8H3C5G6-F1
#
_cell.length_a   1.000
_cell.length_b   1.000
_cell.length_c   1.000
_cell.angle_alpha   90.00
_cell.angle_beta   90.00
_cell.angle_gamma   90.00
#
_symmetry.space_group_name_H-M   'P 1'
#
loop_
_entity.id
_entity.type
_entity.pdbx_description
1 polymer ?
#
loop_
_entity_poly.entity_id
_entity_poly.type
_entity_poly.pdbx_seq_one_letter_code
_entity_poly.pdbx_strand_id
1 'polypeptide(L)'
;MSFLRIKEGLWRTKAELRGFFNPNHRHDDPEEIEHDRIREEIRQSHRFQSFADIRDNNTVKWHIDGHDYFWALSEILDSAKECIFILDWWLSPEMYLRRPPADNQEWRLDRLLHRKAEQGVKIYVIVYKEVTQTMTLSSRHTKNALNELHENVMCLRHPDHIGSDSAVQFWSHHEKVVVVDNKRACIGGLDACFGRWDTHNHPLSDCHPTDFSRTLFPGQDYNNARVLDFQQVDHYVNTQISSLEIGRMPWHDVHMTLIGPVVLDIVQHFIERWNEVKLRKYKKRPNVDWLALPHNVEAEPEQPVSRHPHLERWREIGRQFKQYWQGEEGFPEHGGRTPSGTCRVQVVRSVGDWSHGVLTEDSVQQAYIQLIREAQHFIYIENQFFISNTGNVGPVKNQIAKALVERIIEAANSGKKFKVIVIIPEVPGFAGNIKNENGLKTIMAAQYRTINRGGHSIYEQIRRAGFEPRDYIRFYHLRTYDRINSPASFIKEMEQNSGVTYHEAQIAQARLWIGDDGYWHQEKVKIQGPQPDFGMELSETATTGKDAQKVVEEVDFPPSSQVATATVKKFESGATRGDRGVADSVAQHTLRDKTNLKDEKWYGTEQEERDSYVSEILYVHSKVMIIDDRRVIMGSANINDRSQKGDGDSEIALVVEDQDEIESRMNGQKAVYGHAICCYSATQTLPRTFGPHSAPKLRPRQTHSHIVYASSADSEPKRTRDQGR
;
A
#
# COMPACT_ATOMS: atom_id res chain seq x y z
N MET A 1 -23.99 12.96 38.53
CA MET A 1 -23.41 12.51 37.25
C MET A 1 -24.35 12.64 36.03
N SER A 2 -25.67 12.90 36.14
CA SER A 2 -26.57 12.97 34.96
C SER A 2 -26.61 14.34 34.25
N PHE A 3 -26.50 15.45 34.98
CA PHE A 3 -26.64 16.81 34.39
C PHE A 3 -25.45 17.22 33.48
N LEU A 4 -24.24 16.77 33.82
CA LEU A 4 -23.04 17.01 32.99
C LEU A 4 -23.12 16.24 31.67
N ARG A 5 -23.58 14.98 31.68
CA ARG A 5 -23.78 14.16 30.47
C ARG A 5 -24.85 14.72 29.54
N ILE A 6 -25.92 15.31 30.09
CA ILE A 6 -26.99 15.95 29.29
C ILE A 6 -26.49 17.24 28.63
N LYS A 7 -25.74 18.09 29.37
CA LYS A 7 -25.12 19.30 28.79
C LYS A 7 -24.09 18.96 27.71
N GLU A 8 -23.29 17.92 27.95
CA GLU A 8 -22.31 17.44 26.99
C GLU A 8 -22.97 16.85 25.74
N GLY A 9 -24.08 16.10 25.90
CA GLY A 9 -24.90 15.59 24.79
C GLY A 9 -25.53 16.70 23.95
N LEU A 10 -26.13 17.71 24.59
CA LEU A 10 -26.72 18.87 23.89
C LEU A 10 -25.68 19.70 23.13
N TRP A 11 -24.48 19.86 23.72
CA TRP A 11 -23.38 20.55 23.05
C TRP A 11 -22.89 19.78 21.81
N ARG A 12 -22.71 18.45 21.93
CA ARG A 12 -22.34 17.56 20.80
C ARG A 12 -23.37 17.62 19.68
N THR A 13 -24.66 17.54 19.98
CA THR A 13 -25.72 17.64 18.97
C THR A 13 -25.74 19.00 18.26
N LYS A 14 -25.51 20.10 19.00
CA LYS A 14 -25.46 21.45 18.41
C LYS A 14 -24.23 21.63 17.50
N ALA A 15 -23.09 21.09 17.90
CA ALA A 15 -21.86 21.07 17.11
C ALA A 15 -22.03 20.27 15.81
N GLU A 16 -22.60 19.06 15.89
CA GLU A 16 -22.89 18.21 14.73
C GLU A 16 -23.86 18.88 13.74
N LEU A 17 -24.93 19.52 14.25
CA LEU A 17 -25.86 20.26 13.40
C LEU A 17 -25.19 21.44 12.69
N ARG A 18 -24.30 22.18 13.35
CA ARG A 18 -23.59 23.31 12.73
C ARG A 18 -22.67 22.85 11.59
N GLY A 19 -21.90 21.78 11.81
CA GLY A 19 -21.03 21.18 10.78
C GLY A 19 -21.80 20.57 9.61
N PHE A 20 -23.03 20.08 9.84
CA PHE A 20 -23.88 19.52 8.78
C PHE A 20 -24.42 20.59 7.80
N PHE A 21 -24.82 21.78 8.29
CA PHE A 21 -25.39 22.83 7.45
C PHE A 21 -24.34 23.72 6.75
N ASN A 22 -23.17 23.91 7.37
CA ASN A 22 -22.04 24.60 6.74
C ASN A 22 -20.73 23.88 7.10
N PRO A 23 -20.31 22.86 6.32
CA PRO A 23 -19.09 22.12 6.59
C PRO A 23 -17.83 23.00 6.54
N ASN A 24 -17.88 24.11 5.79
CA ASN A 24 -16.78 25.06 5.62
C ASN A 24 -16.91 26.31 6.49
N HIS A 25 -17.74 26.29 7.54
CA HIS A 25 -18.00 27.48 8.39
C HIS A 25 -16.78 28.10 9.07
N ARG A 26 -15.62 27.44 9.03
CA ARG A 26 -14.34 27.97 9.51
C ARG A 26 -13.69 28.93 8.52
N HIS A 27 -14.01 28.79 7.23
CA HIS A 27 -13.56 29.66 6.15
C HIS A 27 -14.37 30.97 6.05
N ASP A 28 -15.25 31.24 7.01
CA ASP A 28 -16.08 32.46 7.06
C ASP A 28 -15.38 33.61 7.82
N ASP A 29 -14.29 33.34 8.55
CA ASP A 29 -13.52 34.37 9.28
C ASP A 29 -12.61 35.17 8.32
N PRO A 30 -12.48 36.50 8.46
CA PRO A 30 -11.66 37.31 7.57
C PRO A 30 -10.20 36.85 7.42
N GLU A 31 -9.60 36.31 8.48
CA GLU A 31 -8.22 35.79 8.43
C GLU A 31 -8.15 34.52 7.58
N GLU A 32 -9.11 33.59 7.75
CA GLU A 32 -9.16 32.34 6.98
C GLU A 32 -9.53 32.58 5.51
N ILE A 33 -10.40 33.55 5.22
CA ILE A 33 -10.72 33.98 3.84
C ILE A 33 -9.44 34.44 3.12
N GLU A 34 -8.60 35.22 3.80
CA GLU A 34 -7.33 35.68 3.23
C GLU A 34 -6.34 34.52 3.06
N HIS A 35 -6.26 33.61 4.02
CA HIS A 35 -5.44 32.40 3.91
C HIS A 35 -5.86 31.54 2.70
N ASP A 36 -7.16 31.36 2.49
CA ASP A 36 -7.69 30.63 1.35
C ASP A 36 -7.44 31.34 0.03
N ARG A 37 -7.58 32.67 -0.02
CA ARG A 37 -7.23 33.48 -1.20
C ARG A 37 -5.78 33.25 -1.61
N ILE A 38 -4.85 33.31 -0.66
CA ILE A 38 -3.42 33.11 -0.92
C ILE A 38 -3.14 31.69 -1.43
N ARG A 39 -3.71 30.67 -0.77
CA ARG A 39 -3.55 29.26 -1.22
C ARG A 39 -4.12 29.05 -2.62
N GLU A 40 -5.29 29.62 -2.91
CA GLU A 40 -5.91 29.51 -4.22
C GLU A 40 -5.07 30.20 -5.31
N GLU A 41 -4.51 31.36 -5.04
CA GLU A 41 -3.58 32.04 -5.97
C GLU A 41 -2.31 31.21 -6.23
N ILE A 42 -1.77 30.55 -5.20
CA ILE A 42 -0.66 29.61 -5.36
C ILE A 42 -1.09 28.47 -6.30
N ARG A 43 -2.22 27.81 -6.01
CA ARG A 43 -2.71 26.68 -6.82
C ARG A 43 -2.96 27.07 -8.26
N GLN A 44 -3.63 28.19 -8.51
CA GLN A 44 -3.93 28.67 -9.87
C GLN A 44 -2.67 28.94 -10.70
N SER A 45 -1.54 29.22 -10.05
CA SER A 45 -0.25 29.41 -10.74
C SER A 45 0.43 28.09 -11.15
N HIS A 46 -0.02 26.95 -10.63
CA HIS A 46 0.59 25.65 -10.87
C HIS A 46 -0.21 24.79 -11.86
N ARG A 47 0.49 23.90 -12.54
CA ARG A 47 -0.13 22.83 -13.33
C ARG A 47 -1.08 21.99 -12.45
N PHE A 48 -2.22 21.58 -13.02
CA PHE A 48 -3.29 20.82 -12.34
C PHE A 48 -3.96 21.52 -11.16
N GLN A 49 -3.69 22.81 -10.95
CA GLN A 49 -4.12 23.53 -9.73
C GLN A 49 -3.61 22.87 -8.44
N SER A 50 -2.41 22.28 -8.49
CA SER A 50 -1.80 21.66 -7.30
C SER A 50 -1.27 22.70 -6.32
N PHE A 51 -1.25 22.39 -5.03
CA PHE A 51 -0.50 23.17 -4.04
C PHE A 51 1.00 23.25 -4.33
N ALA A 52 1.55 22.25 -5.06
CA ALA A 52 2.97 22.13 -5.37
C ALA A 52 3.27 22.38 -6.86
N ASP A 53 4.39 23.04 -7.13
CA ASP A 53 4.93 23.23 -8.48
C ASP A 53 5.72 22.00 -8.96
N ILE A 54 6.12 21.98 -10.23
CA ILE A 54 6.97 20.95 -10.81
C ILE A 54 8.39 21.11 -10.26
N ARG A 55 8.97 20.01 -9.76
CA ARG A 55 10.36 19.95 -9.28
C ARG A 55 11.22 19.17 -10.26
N ASP A 56 12.34 19.73 -10.68
CA ASP A 56 13.39 19.04 -11.45
C ASP A 56 14.36 18.27 -10.53
N ASN A 57 15.23 17.47 -11.14
CA ASN A 57 16.37 16.80 -10.50
C ASN A 57 16.01 15.74 -9.45
N ASN A 58 14.87 15.06 -9.59
CA ASN A 58 14.46 14.01 -8.67
C ASN A 58 14.87 12.63 -9.18
N THR A 59 15.28 11.75 -8.26
CA THR A 59 15.48 10.33 -8.51
C THR A 59 14.25 9.59 -7.99
N VAL A 60 13.56 8.87 -8.86
CA VAL A 60 12.40 8.04 -8.51
C VAL A 60 12.72 6.58 -8.82
N LYS A 61 12.56 5.71 -7.81
CA LYS A 61 12.62 4.25 -7.98
C LYS A 61 11.23 3.68 -7.75
N TRP A 62 10.77 2.89 -8.71
CA TRP A 62 9.52 2.15 -8.66
C TRP A 62 9.73 0.79 -7.99
N HIS A 63 8.71 0.33 -7.28
CA HIS A 63 8.61 -0.99 -6.68
C HIS A 63 7.28 -1.61 -7.12
N ILE A 64 7.35 -2.86 -7.53
CA ILE A 64 6.20 -3.69 -7.82
C ILE A 64 6.13 -4.70 -6.68
N ASP A 65 4.97 -4.80 -6.08
CA ASP A 65 4.68 -5.60 -4.89
C ASP A 65 5.43 -5.16 -3.64
N GLY A 66 5.12 -5.82 -2.52
CA GLY A 66 5.62 -5.44 -1.21
C GLY A 66 7.08 -5.84 -0.94
N HIS A 67 7.59 -6.93 -1.53
CA HIS A 67 8.92 -7.47 -1.19
C HIS A 67 10.03 -6.43 -1.32
N ASP A 68 10.20 -5.87 -2.52
CA ASP A 68 11.28 -4.92 -2.81
C ASP A 68 11.04 -3.57 -2.13
N TYR A 69 9.77 -3.15 -2.04
CA TYR A 69 9.41 -1.91 -1.36
C TYR A 69 9.72 -1.97 0.14
N PHE A 70 9.24 -3.00 0.86
CA PHE A 70 9.44 -3.10 2.29
C PHE A 70 10.91 -3.35 2.67
N TRP A 71 11.67 -4.03 1.82
CA TRP A 71 13.12 -4.06 1.94
C TRP A 71 13.71 -2.65 1.85
N ALA A 72 13.36 -1.88 0.82
CA ALA A 72 13.85 -0.51 0.66
C ALA A 72 13.40 0.41 1.80
N LEU A 73 12.16 0.27 2.27
CA LEU A 73 11.61 1.01 3.41
C LEU A 73 12.42 0.73 4.68
N SER A 74 12.79 -0.52 4.93
CA SER A 74 13.59 -0.89 6.10
C SER A 74 14.96 -0.20 6.11
N GLU A 75 15.64 -0.12 4.98
CA GLU A 75 16.91 0.60 4.82
C GLU A 75 16.74 2.11 4.98
N ILE A 76 15.66 2.67 4.40
CA ILE A 76 15.34 4.10 4.50
C ILE A 76 15.09 4.49 5.97
N LEU A 77 14.28 3.72 6.70
CA LEU A 77 14.00 3.94 8.12
C LEU A 77 15.26 3.77 8.98
N ASP A 78 16.06 2.73 8.74
CA ASP A 78 17.29 2.49 9.51
C ASP A 78 18.33 3.60 9.31
N SER A 79 18.32 4.24 8.13
CA SER A 79 19.20 5.37 7.83
C SER A 79 18.87 6.67 8.57
N ALA A 80 17.67 6.79 9.17
CA ALA A 80 17.19 8.03 9.77
C ALA A 80 18.12 8.58 10.86
N LYS A 81 18.27 9.91 10.91
CA LYS A 81 19.12 10.62 11.88
C LYS A 81 18.38 11.67 12.69
N GLU A 82 17.31 12.25 12.17
CA GLU A 82 16.57 13.33 12.81
C GLU A 82 15.08 13.03 12.95
N CYS A 83 14.42 12.67 11.84
CA CYS A 83 12.98 12.49 11.84
C CYS A 83 12.47 11.40 10.88
N ILE A 84 11.35 10.80 11.29
CA ILE A 84 10.54 9.89 10.48
C ILE A 84 9.10 10.38 10.54
N PHE A 85 8.48 10.57 9.39
CA PHE A 85 7.07 10.94 9.23
C PHE A 85 6.33 9.81 8.52
N ILE A 86 5.23 9.31 9.09
CA ILE A 86 4.45 8.21 8.53
C ILE A 86 2.97 8.58 8.48
N LEU A 87 2.37 8.36 7.31
CA LEU A 87 0.94 8.45 7.05
C LEU A 87 0.49 7.11 6.49
N ASP A 88 -0.47 6.48 7.15
CA ASP A 88 -1.02 5.21 6.69
C ASP A 88 -2.53 5.17 6.92
N TRP A 89 -3.25 4.51 6.01
CA TRP A 89 -4.64 4.19 6.24
C TRP A 89 -4.77 3.07 7.26
N TRP A 90 -3.86 2.09 7.18
CA TRP A 90 -3.70 1.05 8.19
C TRP A 90 -2.21 0.75 8.41
N LEU A 91 -1.76 0.74 9.66
CA LEU A 91 -0.39 0.37 10.03
C LEU A 91 -0.43 -0.74 11.06
N SER A 92 0.28 -1.83 10.79
CA SER A 92 0.51 -2.93 11.74
C SER A 92 1.93 -2.81 12.30
N PRO A 93 2.12 -2.36 13.56
CA PRO A 93 3.46 -2.20 14.14
C PRO A 93 4.29 -3.49 14.10
N GLU A 94 3.64 -4.64 14.16
CA GLU A 94 4.27 -5.94 14.24
C GLU A 94 4.54 -6.59 12.87
N MET A 95 4.35 -5.85 11.77
CA MET A 95 4.69 -6.33 10.43
C MET A 95 6.20 -6.46 10.25
N TYR A 96 6.63 -7.55 9.63
CA TYR A 96 8.01 -7.77 9.21
C TYR A 96 8.27 -7.11 7.85
N LEU A 97 9.23 -6.18 7.81
CA LEU A 97 9.63 -5.52 6.56
C LEU A 97 10.52 -6.42 5.68
N ARG A 98 11.22 -7.39 6.29
CA ARG A 98 12.05 -8.39 5.62
C ARG A 98 11.64 -9.79 6.05
N ARG A 99 11.77 -10.75 5.13
CA ARG A 99 11.31 -12.13 5.31
C ARG A 99 12.35 -13.14 4.81
N PRO A 100 12.38 -14.38 5.36
CA PRO A 100 11.48 -14.91 6.39
C PRO A 100 11.71 -14.25 7.77
N PRO A 101 10.69 -14.16 8.65
CA PRO A 101 10.84 -13.57 9.98
C PRO A 101 11.92 -14.26 10.83
N ALA A 102 12.16 -15.56 10.65
CA ALA A 102 13.15 -16.33 11.41
C ALA A 102 14.57 -15.70 11.34
N ASP A 103 14.93 -15.14 10.19
CA ASP A 103 16.25 -14.54 9.94
C ASP A 103 16.26 -13.01 10.06
N ASN A 104 15.11 -12.38 10.33
CA ASN A 104 14.92 -10.93 10.18
C ASN A 104 14.18 -10.31 11.38
N GLN A 105 14.44 -10.80 12.60
CA GLN A 105 13.76 -10.39 13.82
C GLN A 105 13.90 -8.89 14.13
N GLU A 106 15.01 -8.28 13.75
CA GLU A 106 15.34 -6.86 13.95
C GLU A 106 14.64 -5.92 12.96
N TRP A 107 14.02 -6.47 11.90
CA TRP A 107 13.35 -5.74 10.83
C TRP A 107 11.82 -5.72 10.96
N ARG A 108 11.30 -6.13 12.13
CA ARG A 108 9.91 -5.84 12.51
C ARG A 108 9.76 -4.34 12.74
N LEU A 109 8.70 -3.75 12.20
CA LEU A 109 8.55 -2.30 12.11
C LEU A 109 8.65 -1.61 13.49
N ASP A 110 7.92 -2.10 14.48
CA ASP A 110 7.98 -1.63 15.87
C ASP A 110 9.40 -1.64 16.46
N ARG A 111 10.15 -2.72 16.28
CA ARG A 111 11.53 -2.88 16.78
C ARG A 111 12.50 -1.92 16.09
N LEU A 112 12.34 -1.75 14.78
CA LEU A 112 13.11 -0.78 14.01
C LEU A 112 12.83 0.64 14.50
N LEU A 113 11.56 1.05 14.63
CA LEU A 113 11.18 2.38 15.09
C LEU A 113 11.64 2.63 16.54
N HIS A 114 11.53 1.64 17.43
CA HIS A 114 12.07 1.72 18.80
C HIS A 114 13.57 2.00 18.79
N ARG A 115 14.35 1.19 18.05
CA ARG A 115 15.80 1.37 17.93
C ARG A 115 16.17 2.75 17.40
N LYS A 116 15.43 3.29 16.43
CA LYS A 116 15.66 4.64 15.90
C LYS A 116 15.29 5.73 16.90
N ALA A 117 14.21 5.54 17.64
CA ALA A 117 13.79 6.45 18.71
C ALA A 117 14.83 6.52 19.85
N GLU A 118 15.44 5.39 20.24
CA GLU A 118 16.55 5.33 21.21
C GLU A 118 17.80 6.07 20.71
N GLN A 119 18.02 6.12 19.39
CA GLN A 119 19.10 6.88 18.76
C GLN A 119 18.78 8.39 18.63
N GLY A 120 17.65 8.84 19.17
CA GLY A 120 17.24 10.26 19.20
C GLY A 120 16.37 10.70 18.03
N VAL A 121 16.02 9.81 17.09
CA VAL A 121 15.15 10.14 15.95
C VAL A 121 13.73 10.42 16.44
N LYS A 122 13.13 11.53 16.01
CA LYS A 122 11.72 11.87 16.29
C LYS A 122 10.79 11.24 15.26
N ILE A 123 9.80 10.48 15.72
CA ILE A 123 8.93 9.68 14.86
C ILE A 123 7.50 10.17 15.03
N TYR A 124 6.89 10.64 13.93
CA TYR A 124 5.54 11.18 13.92
C TYR A 124 4.67 10.37 12.97
N VAL A 125 3.59 9.80 13.50
CA VAL A 125 2.71 8.89 12.78
C VAL A 125 1.27 9.42 12.84
N ILE A 126 0.58 9.44 11.71
CA ILE A 126 -0.88 9.60 11.67
C ILE A 126 -1.46 8.37 11.00
N VAL A 127 -2.36 7.70 11.70
CA VAL A 127 -3.18 6.63 11.12
C VAL A 127 -4.65 7.03 11.08
N TYR A 128 -5.38 6.50 10.09
CA TYR A 128 -6.83 6.66 10.03
C TYR A 128 -7.48 6.07 11.29
N LYS A 129 -8.40 6.83 11.90
CA LYS A 129 -9.24 6.34 12.99
C LYS A 129 -10.48 5.70 12.39
N GLU A 130 -10.56 4.38 12.36
CA GLU A 130 -11.69 3.66 11.78
C GLU A 130 -13.02 3.81 12.53
N VAL A 131 -14.11 3.60 11.80
CA VAL A 131 -15.41 3.27 12.38
C VAL A 131 -15.41 1.78 12.74
N THR A 132 -15.19 1.48 14.02
CA THR A 132 -14.97 0.12 14.53
C THR A 132 -16.12 -0.87 14.27
N GLN A 133 -17.32 -0.37 13.93
CA GLN A 133 -18.46 -1.22 13.56
C GLN A 133 -18.38 -1.76 12.13
N THR A 134 -17.62 -1.10 11.26
CA THR A 134 -17.55 -1.44 9.83
C THR A 134 -16.16 -1.92 9.40
N MET A 135 -15.14 -1.75 10.25
CA MET A 135 -13.74 -2.01 9.93
C MET A 135 -12.96 -2.52 11.13
N THR A 136 -12.01 -3.42 10.88
CA THR A 136 -11.26 -4.18 11.89
C THR A 136 -9.77 -3.81 11.94
N LEU A 137 -9.41 -2.61 11.49
CA LEU A 137 -8.00 -2.14 11.44
C LEU A 137 -7.33 -2.00 12.82
N SER A 138 -8.12 -1.98 13.90
CA SER A 138 -7.68 -1.72 15.27
C SER A 138 -6.68 -0.56 15.40
N SER A 139 -6.91 0.60 14.78
CA SER A 139 -5.94 1.72 14.86
C SER A 139 -5.64 2.15 16.30
N ARG A 140 -6.56 1.87 17.25
CA ARG A 140 -6.32 2.08 18.69
C ARG A 140 -5.12 1.26 19.18
N HIS A 141 -4.98 0.00 18.76
CA HIS A 141 -3.82 -0.85 19.03
C HIS A 141 -2.57 -0.21 18.45
N THR A 142 -2.56 0.10 17.14
CA THR A 142 -1.45 0.78 16.48
C THR A 142 -0.98 2.01 17.25
N LYS A 143 -1.93 2.86 17.67
CA LYS A 143 -1.61 4.05 18.44
C LYS A 143 -0.93 3.70 19.77
N ASN A 144 -1.48 2.76 20.52
CA ASN A 144 -0.98 2.43 21.84
C ASN A 144 0.41 1.78 21.71
N ALA A 145 0.53 0.74 20.89
CA ALA A 145 1.78 0.03 20.63
C ALA A 145 2.90 0.99 20.22
N LEU A 146 2.66 1.92 19.28
CA LEU A 146 3.68 2.89 18.86
C LEU A 146 4.03 3.92 19.93
N ASN A 147 3.04 4.48 20.65
CA ASN A 147 3.33 5.49 21.69
C ASN A 147 4.02 4.89 22.91
N GLU A 148 3.87 3.59 23.15
CA GLU A 148 4.52 2.88 24.26
C GLU A 148 5.98 2.50 23.96
N LEU A 149 6.42 2.56 22.68
CA LEU A 149 7.81 2.26 22.31
C LEU A 149 8.80 3.20 22.98
N HIS A 150 8.62 4.52 22.83
CA HIS A 150 9.56 5.52 23.31
C HIS A 150 8.92 6.91 23.31
N GLU A 151 9.39 7.84 24.14
CA GLU A 151 8.90 9.24 24.18
C GLU A 151 9.14 10.04 22.88
N ASN A 152 9.97 9.50 21.98
CA ASN A 152 10.27 10.09 20.68
C ASN A 152 9.29 9.63 19.60
N VAL A 153 8.40 8.68 19.90
CA VAL A 153 7.38 8.18 18.99
C VAL A 153 6.03 8.76 19.37
N MET A 154 5.41 9.48 18.42
CA MET A 154 4.08 10.06 18.58
C MET A 154 3.15 9.59 17.48
N CYS A 155 2.17 8.77 17.85
CA CYS A 155 1.11 8.32 16.95
C CYS A 155 -0.23 9.02 17.26
N LEU A 156 -0.78 9.70 16.24
CA LEU A 156 -2.08 10.34 16.25
C LEU A 156 -3.09 9.55 15.43
N ARG A 157 -4.39 9.74 15.75
CA ARG A 157 -5.50 9.15 14.98
C ARG A 157 -6.52 10.20 14.60
N HIS A 158 -6.96 10.20 13.36
CA HIS A 158 -7.95 11.14 12.83
C HIS A 158 -8.75 10.51 11.68
N PRO A 159 -10.03 10.88 11.44
CA PRO A 159 -10.89 11.84 12.14
C PRO A 159 -11.65 11.25 13.34
N ASP A 160 -12.28 12.11 14.16
CA ASP A 160 -13.30 11.63 15.11
C ASP A 160 -14.67 11.59 14.40
N HIS A 161 -15.33 10.43 14.44
CA HIS A 161 -16.57 10.17 13.68
C HIS A 161 -17.87 10.58 14.40
N ILE A 162 -17.84 10.81 15.73
CA ILE A 162 -19.01 11.14 16.56
C ILE A 162 -18.62 12.17 17.62
N GLY A 163 -19.50 13.15 17.87
CA GLY A 163 -19.39 14.05 19.01
C GLY A 163 -18.33 15.15 18.92
N SER A 164 -17.98 15.58 17.71
CA SER A 164 -17.07 16.71 17.45
C SER A 164 -17.68 17.71 16.45
N ASP A 165 -17.28 18.98 16.55
CA ASP A 165 -17.67 20.10 15.65
C ASP A 165 -17.23 19.90 14.19
N SER A 166 -16.46 18.83 13.92
CA SER A 166 -15.92 18.44 12.60
C SER A 166 -16.09 16.94 12.35
N ALA A 167 -17.16 16.34 12.88
CA ALA A 167 -17.43 14.91 12.72
C ALA A 167 -17.52 14.54 11.24
N VAL A 168 -16.60 13.68 10.81
CA VAL A 168 -16.59 13.11 9.45
C VAL A 168 -17.29 11.77 9.52
N GLN A 169 -18.31 11.51 8.71
CA GLN A 169 -19.09 10.27 8.85
C GLN A 169 -18.63 9.14 7.94
N PHE A 170 -17.99 9.43 6.79
CA PHE A 170 -17.81 8.44 5.72
C PHE A 170 -16.41 8.36 5.09
N TRP A 171 -15.54 9.34 5.35
CA TRP A 171 -14.25 9.49 4.68
C TRP A 171 -13.08 9.06 5.55
N SER A 172 -11.98 8.72 4.90
CA SER A 172 -10.75 8.22 5.52
C SER A 172 -9.52 9.01 5.08
N HIS A 173 -8.45 8.92 5.87
CA HIS A 173 -7.11 9.29 5.40
C HIS A 173 -6.53 8.09 4.68
N HIS A 174 -6.38 8.18 3.36
CA HIS A 174 -6.12 7.02 2.52
C HIS A 174 -4.72 7.03 1.88
N GLU A 175 -3.96 8.11 2.08
CA GLU A 175 -2.57 8.18 1.65
C GLU A 175 -1.63 7.26 2.43
N LYS A 176 -0.61 6.74 1.73
CA LYS A 176 0.51 5.96 2.28
C LYS A 176 1.81 6.70 1.99
N VAL A 177 2.38 7.31 3.02
CA VAL A 177 3.55 8.17 2.88
C VAL A 177 4.53 7.89 4.01
N VAL A 178 5.80 7.70 3.67
CA VAL A 178 6.90 7.74 4.63
C VAL A 178 7.90 8.81 4.21
N VAL A 179 8.34 9.66 5.12
CA VAL A 179 9.45 10.59 4.89
C VAL A 179 10.52 10.41 5.96
N VAL A 180 11.78 10.42 5.56
CA VAL A 180 12.93 10.35 6.46
C VAL A 180 13.85 11.56 6.24
N ASP A 181 14.12 12.28 7.33
CA ASP A 181 15.05 13.41 7.43
C ASP A 181 14.83 14.51 6.38
N ASN A 182 13.59 14.77 5.95
CA ASN A 182 13.26 15.65 4.82
C ASN A 182 14.07 15.37 3.53
N LYS A 183 14.62 14.16 3.40
CA LYS A 183 15.61 13.78 2.38
C LYS A 183 15.10 12.64 1.49
N ARG A 184 14.40 11.68 2.05
CA ARG A 184 13.88 10.53 1.30
C ARG A 184 12.39 10.39 1.57
N ALA A 185 11.62 10.04 0.55
CA ALA A 185 10.20 9.75 0.71
C ALA A 185 9.78 8.45 0.02
N CYS A 186 8.68 7.89 0.49
CA CYS A 186 7.99 6.74 -0.07
C CYS A 186 6.52 7.12 -0.29
N ILE A 187 5.96 6.87 -1.48
CA ILE A 187 4.55 7.12 -1.82
C ILE A 187 4.01 6.03 -2.76
N GLY A 188 2.80 5.54 -2.52
CA GLY A 188 2.14 4.56 -3.40
C GLY A 188 0.85 3.98 -2.82
N GLY A 189 0.54 2.73 -3.22
CA GLY A 189 -0.64 2.00 -2.76
C GLY A 189 -0.42 1.11 -1.52
N LEU A 190 0.84 0.77 -1.22
CA LEU A 190 1.21 -0.12 -0.10
C LEU A 190 1.21 0.59 1.26
N ASP A 191 0.27 0.18 2.12
CA ASP A 191 0.29 0.48 3.56
C ASP A 191 1.33 -0.40 4.28
N ALA A 192 1.91 0.07 5.38
CA ALA A 192 2.78 -0.75 6.24
C ALA A 192 1.96 -1.66 7.19
N CYS A 193 1.16 -2.57 6.63
CA CYS A 193 0.31 -3.50 7.38
C CYS A 193 0.20 -4.90 6.74
N PHE A 194 -0.43 -5.82 7.48
CA PHE A 194 -0.58 -7.22 7.08
C PHE A 194 -1.28 -7.40 5.73
N GLY A 195 -0.87 -8.45 5.03
CA GLY A 195 -1.37 -8.86 3.72
C GLY A 195 -0.77 -8.10 2.53
N ARG A 196 -0.01 -7.00 2.75
CA ARG A 196 0.55 -6.17 1.67
C ARG A 196 1.90 -6.67 1.14
N TRP A 197 2.66 -7.35 1.98
CA TRP A 197 3.93 -7.91 1.53
C TRP A 197 3.62 -9.05 0.56
N ASP A 198 4.21 -9.01 -0.62
CA ASP A 198 4.11 -10.08 -1.60
C ASP A 198 5.33 -10.05 -2.52
N THR A 199 5.53 -11.11 -3.28
CA THR A 199 6.58 -11.21 -4.29
C THR A 199 5.94 -11.23 -5.68
N HIS A 200 6.75 -11.00 -6.71
CA HIS A 200 6.30 -11.09 -8.10
C HIS A 200 5.76 -12.47 -8.51
N ASN A 201 6.07 -13.52 -7.76
CA ASN A 201 5.52 -14.86 -8.00
C ASN A 201 4.13 -15.05 -7.39
N HIS A 202 3.71 -14.15 -6.50
CA HIS A 202 2.41 -14.15 -5.84
C HIS A 202 2.00 -15.53 -5.26
N PRO A 203 2.81 -16.11 -4.36
CA PRO A 203 2.52 -17.41 -3.79
C PRO A 203 1.20 -17.40 -3.01
N LEU A 204 0.43 -18.48 -3.18
CA LEU A 204 -0.80 -18.75 -2.45
C LEU A 204 -0.49 -19.69 -1.28
N SER A 205 0.48 -20.58 -1.45
CA SER A 205 0.94 -21.47 -0.39
C SER A 205 2.08 -20.84 0.43
N ASP A 206 2.04 -21.11 1.74
CA ASP A 206 3.11 -20.85 2.70
C ASP A 206 3.12 -21.98 3.73
N CYS A 207 3.23 -23.23 3.24
CA CYS A 207 3.19 -24.44 4.06
C CYS A 207 4.54 -25.17 4.00
N HIS A 208 5.23 -25.23 5.13
CA HIS A 208 6.57 -25.82 5.24
C HIS A 208 6.61 -26.88 6.35
N PRO A 209 6.05 -28.08 6.13
CA PRO A 209 5.83 -29.05 7.20
C PRO A 209 7.11 -29.54 7.88
N THR A 210 8.25 -29.57 7.18
CA THR A 210 9.52 -30.04 7.76
C THR A 210 10.47 -28.95 8.23
N ASP A 211 10.13 -27.67 7.98
CA ASP A 211 10.97 -26.53 8.35
C ASP A 211 10.14 -25.25 8.46
N PHE A 212 9.58 -25.02 9.65
CA PHE A 212 8.76 -23.84 9.88
C PHE A 212 9.58 -22.54 9.72
N SER A 213 10.90 -22.54 9.88
CA SER A 213 11.71 -21.31 9.77
C SER A 213 11.57 -20.59 8.42
N ARG A 214 11.08 -21.30 7.40
CA ARG A 214 10.85 -20.80 6.03
C ARG A 214 9.54 -20.02 5.86
N THR A 215 8.62 -20.07 6.81
CA THR A 215 7.33 -19.37 6.77
C THR A 215 7.52 -17.89 6.46
N LEU A 216 6.82 -17.39 5.44
CA LEU A 216 6.90 -16.01 5.01
C LEU A 216 5.81 -15.14 5.65
N PHE A 217 4.60 -15.66 5.83
CA PHE A 217 3.41 -14.90 6.22
C PHE A 217 2.99 -15.27 7.64
N PRO A 218 3.56 -14.64 8.68
CA PRO A 218 3.27 -14.98 10.06
C PRO A 218 1.87 -14.56 10.51
N GLY A 219 1.14 -15.44 11.22
CA GLY A 219 -0.10 -15.09 11.91
C GLY A 219 -1.18 -14.55 10.96
N GLN A 220 -1.72 -13.36 11.28
CA GLN A 220 -2.72 -12.70 10.43
C GLN A 220 -2.16 -12.23 9.08
N ASP A 221 -0.85 -12.18 8.90
CA ASP A 221 -0.24 -11.83 7.61
C ASP A 221 -0.53 -12.90 6.52
N TYR A 222 -0.78 -14.15 6.93
CA TYR A 222 -1.39 -15.16 6.06
C TYR A 222 -2.91 -14.95 6.02
N ASN A 223 -3.37 -14.16 5.06
CA ASN A 223 -4.77 -13.78 4.95
C ASN A 223 -5.37 -14.09 3.57
N ASN A 224 -6.65 -14.43 3.57
CA ASN A 224 -7.49 -14.41 2.37
C ASN A 224 -8.80 -13.68 2.69
N ALA A 225 -8.83 -12.39 2.36
CA ALA A 225 -9.98 -11.52 2.65
C ALA A 225 -11.26 -11.91 1.91
N ARG A 226 -11.22 -12.80 0.90
CA ARG A 226 -12.43 -13.35 0.28
C ARG A 226 -13.06 -14.44 1.15
N VAL A 227 -12.23 -15.23 1.82
CA VAL A 227 -12.65 -16.31 2.73
C VAL A 227 -12.99 -15.73 4.10
N LEU A 228 -12.03 -15.04 4.72
CA LEU A 228 -12.17 -14.40 6.02
C LEU A 228 -11.36 -13.11 6.03
N ASP A 229 -12.06 -11.99 6.13
CA ASP A 229 -11.42 -10.70 6.34
C ASP A 229 -10.83 -10.63 7.75
N PHE A 230 -9.79 -9.82 7.91
CA PHE A 230 -9.09 -9.60 9.17
C PHE A 230 -10.05 -9.39 10.33
N GLN A 231 -9.87 -10.12 11.43
CA GLN A 231 -10.64 -9.93 12.66
C GLN A 231 -9.69 -9.64 13.81
N GLN A 232 -10.03 -8.66 14.67
CA GLN A 232 -9.27 -8.36 15.90
C GLN A 232 -7.76 -8.30 15.61
N VAL A 233 -7.31 -7.39 14.73
CA VAL A 233 -5.90 -7.37 14.26
C VAL A 233 -4.89 -7.06 15.36
N ASP A 234 -5.36 -6.60 16.52
CA ASP A 234 -4.59 -6.52 17.77
C ASP A 234 -4.17 -7.90 18.28
N HIS A 235 -4.82 -8.98 17.84
CA HIS A 235 -4.40 -10.37 18.04
C HIS A 235 -3.62 -10.87 16.80
N TYR A 236 -2.58 -10.13 16.41
CA TYR A 236 -1.90 -10.26 15.12
C TYR A 236 -1.24 -11.62 14.84
N VAL A 237 -0.98 -12.43 15.87
CA VAL A 237 -0.43 -13.79 15.69
C VAL A 237 -1.45 -14.87 15.43
N ASN A 238 -2.74 -14.55 15.53
CA ASN A 238 -3.79 -15.51 15.20
C ASN A 238 -3.77 -15.80 13.70
N THR A 239 -3.26 -16.96 13.33
CA THR A 239 -3.57 -17.52 12.01
C THR A 239 -5.05 -17.87 11.99
N GLN A 240 -5.85 -17.15 11.19
CA GLN A 240 -7.31 -17.31 11.24
C GLN A 240 -7.81 -18.40 10.29
N ILE A 241 -7.03 -18.74 9.27
CA ILE A 241 -7.35 -19.72 8.23
C ILE A 241 -6.28 -20.82 8.16
N SER A 242 -6.68 -22.06 7.87
CA SER A 242 -5.72 -23.16 7.75
C SER A 242 -4.87 -23.05 6.47
N SER A 243 -3.55 -22.91 6.63
CA SER A 243 -2.56 -22.94 5.54
C SER A 243 -2.38 -24.33 4.90
N LEU A 244 -2.97 -25.38 5.49
CA LEU A 244 -3.00 -26.72 4.90
C LEU A 244 -4.04 -26.84 3.78
N GLU A 245 -5.08 -26.00 3.80
CA GLU A 245 -6.29 -26.13 2.97
C GLU A 245 -6.57 -24.89 2.11
N ILE A 246 -6.23 -23.69 2.61
CA ILE A 246 -6.63 -22.43 2.00
C ILE A 246 -5.39 -21.66 1.57
N GLY A 247 -5.28 -21.35 0.28
CA GLY A 247 -4.27 -20.41 -0.21
C GLY A 247 -4.58 -18.98 0.23
N ARG A 248 -3.55 -18.22 0.62
CA ARG A 248 -3.70 -16.78 0.86
C ARG A 248 -4.15 -16.06 -0.41
N MET A 249 -4.75 -14.88 -0.26
CA MET A 249 -5.08 -14.01 -1.40
C MET A 249 -3.86 -13.15 -1.74
N PRO A 250 -3.26 -13.27 -2.94
CA PRO A 250 -2.14 -12.45 -3.32
C PRO A 250 -2.46 -10.97 -3.45
N TRP A 251 -1.44 -10.13 -3.23
CA TRP A 251 -1.53 -8.69 -3.23
C TRP A 251 -0.59 -8.12 -4.28
N HIS A 252 -1.16 -7.50 -5.32
CA HIS A 252 -0.41 -6.84 -6.38
C HIS A 252 -0.59 -5.33 -6.25
N ASP A 253 0.53 -4.62 -6.11
CA ASP A 253 0.52 -3.19 -5.83
C ASP A 253 1.81 -2.52 -6.29
N VAL A 254 1.85 -1.19 -6.21
CA VAL A 254 2.95 -0.37 -6.70
C VAL A 254 3.27 0.74 -5.72
N HIS A 255 4.57 1.03 -5.58
CA HIS A 255 5.07 2.07 -4.69
C HIS A 255 6.32 2.75 -5.25
N MET A 256 6.59 3.98 -4.85
CA MET A 256 7.79 4.72 -5.21
C MET A 256 8.63 5.03 -3.99
N THR A 257 9.95 4.95 -4.14
CA THR A 257 10.91 5.60 -3.24
C THR A 257 11.61 6.71 -4.01
N LEU A 258 11.82 7.86 -3.38
CA LEU A 258 12.32 9.05 -4.06
C LEU A 258 13.29 9.88 -3.21
N ILE A 259 14.18 10.56 -3.92
CA ILE A 259 15.19 11.49 -3.40
C ILE A 259 15.22 12.70 -4.33
N GLY A 260 15.16 13.90 -3.79
CA GLY A 260 15.22 15.15 -4.55
C GLY A 260 14.35 16.25 -3.94
N PRO A 261 14.33 17.45 -4.58
CA PRO A 261 13.61 18.62 -4.06
C PRO A 261 12.11 18.38 -3.80
N VAL A 262 11.47 17.47 -4.55
CA VAL A 262 10.04 17.14 -4.36
C VAL A 262 9.72 16.58 -2.97
N VAL A 263 10.72 16.08 -2.24
CA VAL A 263 10.53 15.62 -0.85
C VAL A 263 10.03 16.76 0.04
N LEU A 264 10.42 18.02 -0.21
CA LEU A 264 9.95 19.16 0.59
C LEU A 264 8.44 19.40 0.44
N ASP A 265 7.89 19.22 -0.77
CA ASP A 265 6.45 19.36 -1.02
C ASP A 265 5.66 18.25 -0.30
N ILE A 266 6.22 17.03 -0.24
CA ILE A 266 5.62 15.90 0.48
C ILE A 266 5.67 16.13 2.00
N VAL A 267 6.76 16.70 2.51
CA VAL A 267 6.86 17.11 3.92
C VAL A 267 5.85 18.21 4.23
N GLN A 268 5.65 19.19 3.35
CA GLN A 268 4.61 20.21 3.54
C GLN A 268 3.23 19.58 3.66
N HIS A 269 2.88 18.63 2.79
CA HIS A 269 1.62 17.88 2.91
C HIS A 269 1.48 17.18 4.28
N PHE A 270 2.54 16.52 4.75
CA PHE A 270 2.55 15.90 6.07
C PHE A 270 2.32 16.92 7.19
N ILE A 271 3.07 18.02 7.17
CA ILE A 271 3.06 19.05 8.23
C ILE A 271 1.73 19.79 8.29
N GLU A 272 1.16 20.13 7.13
CA GLU A 272 -0.18 20.74 7.05
C GLU A 272 -1.21 19.85 7.75
N ARG A 273 -1.23 18.56 7.45
CA ARG A 273 -2.13 17.62 8.15
C ARG A 273 -1.79 17.47 9.63
N TRP A 274 -0.52 17.31 9.98
CA TRP A 274 -0.09 17.13 11.36
C TRP A 274 -0.55 18.29 12.24
N ASN A 275 -0.26 19.51 11.78
CA ASN A 275 -0.63 20.73 12.47
C ASN A 275 -2.16 20.90 12.51
N GLU A 276 -2.89 20.50 11.47
CA GLU A 276 -4.36 20.55 11.50
C GLU A 276 -4.96 19.52 12.48
N VAL A 277 -4.48 18.27 12.48
CA VAL A 277 -4.91 17.25 13.44
C VAL A 277 -4.56 17.67 14.87
N LYS A 278 -3.38 18.28 15.07
CA LYS A 278 -3.02 18.88 16.35
C LYS A 278 -4.00 20.00 16.71
N LEU A 279 -4.27 20.94 15.81
CA LEU A 279 -5.17 22.06 16.07
C LEU A 279 -6.60 21.60 16.41
N ARG A 280 -7.15 20.65 15.64
CA ARG A 280 -8.52 20.15 15.83
C ARG A 280 -8.68 19.31 17.08
N LYS A 281 -7.73 18.40 17.34
CA LYS A 281 -7.95 17.31 18.31
C LYS A 281 -6.96 17.28 19.46
N TYR A 282 -5.71 17.68 19.23
CA TYR A 282 -4.62 17.56 20.21
C TYR A 282 -4.08 18.91 20.69
N LYS A 283 -4.83 20.00 20.52
CA LYS A 283 -4.38 21.38 20.80
C LYS A 283 -3.87 21.56 22.23
N LYS A 284 -4.57 20.93 23.18
CA LYS A 284 -4.26 21.00 24.62
C LYS A 284 -3.20 20.00 25.08
N ARG A 285 -2.65 19.17 24.17
CA ARG A 285 -1.60 18.19 24.50
C ARG A 285 -0.23 18.81 24.21
N PRO A 286 0.54 19.21 25.25
CA PRO A 286 1.83 19.86 25.06
C PRO A 286 2.90 18.91 24.53
N ASN A 287 2.73 17.60 24.73
CA ASN A 287 3.65 16.57 24.25
C ASN A 287 3.51 16.24 22.75
N VAL A 288 2.49 16.79 22.08
CA VAL A 288 2.37 16.70 20.62
C VAL A 288 3.02 17.95 20.04
N ASP A 289 4.11 17.83 19.28
CA ASP A 289 4.82 19.01 18.75
C ASP A 289 3.99 19.75 17.69
N TRP A 290 4.16 21.07 17.57
CA TRP A 290 3.92 21.76 16.30
C TRP A 290 5.12 21.49 15.39
N LEU A 291 4.91 21.42 14.08
CA LEU A 291 5.99 21.22 13.10
C LEU A 291 6.15 22.44 12.20
N ALA A 292 7.39 22.83 11.93
CA ALA A 292 7.72 23.92 11.01
C ALA A 292 7.89 23.40 9.59
N LEU A 293 7.41 24.14 8.58
CA LEU A 293 7.68 23.80 7.18
C LEU A 293 9.20 23.76 6.92
N PRO A 294 9.69 22.80 6.12
CA PRO A 294 11.13 22.58 5.95
C PRO A 294 11.77 23.58 4.98
N HIS A 295 11.00 24.44 4.33
CA HIS A 295 11.44 25.27 3.22
C HIS A 295 12.34 26.42 3.69
N ASN A 296 13.50 26.58 3.03
CA ASN A 296 14.39 27.70 3.23
C ASN A 296 14.04 28.85 2.27
N VAL A 297 13.14 29.71 2.71
CA VAL A 297 12.66 30.87 1.93
C VAL A 297 13.70 32.00 1.83
N GLU A 298 14.76 31.99 2.63
CA GLU A 298 15.87 32.94 2.48
C GLU A 298 16.75 32.54 1.29
N ALA A 299 16.94 31.24 1.08
CA ALA A 299 17.67 30.73 -0.06
C ALA A 299 16.87 30.84 -1.37
N GLU A 300 15.55 30.62 -1.32
CA GLU A 300 14.70 30.63 -2.50
C GLU A 300 13.39 31.40 -2.23
N PRO A 301 13.44 32.75 -2.17
CA PRO A 301 12.32 33.60 -1.75
C PRO A 301 11.14 33.61 -2.72
N GLU A 302 11.41 33.35 -4.00
CA GLU A 302 10.39 33.36 -5.06
C GLU A 302 9.54 32.07 -5.08
N GLN A 303 9.85 31.06 -4.25
CA GLN A 303 9.05 29.86 -4.21
C GLN A 303 7.63 30.16 -3.69
N PRO A 304 6.58 29.57 -4.28
CA PRO A 304 5.20 29.79 -3.86
C PRO A 304 4.95 29.55 -2.36
N VAL A 305 5.67 28.61 -1.75
CA VAL A 305 5.61 28.31 -0.30
C VAL A 305 6.05 29.48 0.58
N SER A 306 6.81 30.45 0.08
CA SER A 306 7.16 31.67 0.81
C SER A 306 5.94 32.50 1.18
N ARG A 307 4.86 32.37 0.41
CA ARG A 307 3.56 32.99 0.68
C ARG A 307 2.64 32.09 1.51
N HIS A 308 3.07 30.91 1.97
CA HIS A 308 2.19 30.00 2.70
C HIS A 308 1.68 30.68 3.99
N PRO A 309 0.35 30.74 4.24
CA PRO A 309 -0.21 31.60 5.29
C PRO A 309 0.25 31.30 6.72
N HIS A 310 0.70 30.07 6.98
CA HIS A 310 1.19 29.67 8.30
C HIS A 310 2.71 29.54 8.39
N LEU A 311 3.46 29.93 7.35
CA LEU A 311 4.91 29.71 7.29
C LEU A 311 5.64 30.31 8.49
N GLU A 312 5.49 31.63 8.72
CA GLU A 312 6.19 32.35 9.78
C GLU A 312 5.81 31.80 11.16
N ARG A 313 4.50 31.70 11.42
CA ARG A 313 3.97 31.19 12.69
C ARG A 313 4.48 29.78 13.00
N TRP A 314 4.44 28.87 12.03
CA TRP A 314 4.91 27.49 12.24
C TRP A 314 6.44 27.43 12.36
N ARG A 315 7.19 28.33 11.72
CA ARG A 315 8.64 28.45 11.93
C ARG A 315 8.96 28.87 13.36
N GLU A 316 8.18 29.78 13.94
CA GLU A 316 8.38 30.27 15.31
C GLU A 316 8.05 29.23 16.40
N ILE A 317 6.91 28.54 16.27
CA ILE A 317 6.41 27.64 17.34
C ILE A 317 6.72 26.17 17.08
N GLY A 318 7.04 25.82 15.84
CA GLY A 318 7.19 24.45 15.40
C GLY A 318 8.62 23.93 15.54
N ARG A 319 8.74 22.64 15.77
CA ARG A 319 10.01 21.94 15.67
C ARG A 319 10.51 22.01 14.23
N GLN A 320 11.76 22.42 14.08
CA GLN A 320 12.47 22.49 12.81
C GLN A 320 13.38 21.27 12.66
N PHE A 321 13.45 20.74 11.44
CA PHE A 321 14.34 19.66 11.04
C PHE A 321 15.18 20.13 9.86
N LYS A 322 16.35 19.52 9.67
CA LYS A 322 17.24 19.91 8.59
C LYS A 322 16.57 19.66 7.24
N GLN A 323 16.79 20.58 6.31
CA GLN A 323 16.43 20.43 4.90
C GLN A 323 17.70 20.32 4.05
N TYR A 324 17.62 19.65 2.91
CA TYR A 324 18.80 19.23 2.13
C TYR A 324 18.78 19.70 0.68
N TRP A 325 17.77 20.47 0.27
CA TRP A 325 17.46 20.68 -1.15
C TRP A 325 17.54 22.14 -1.60
N GLN A 326 17.60 23.10 -0.67
CA GLN A 326 17.64 24.54 -0.96
C GLN A 326 18.87 25.22 -0.33
N GLY A 327 19.46 26.19 -1.03
CA GLY A 327 20.59 27.01 -0.54
C GLY A 327 21.99 26.38 -0.69
N GLU A 328 23.03 27.18 -0.38
CA GLU A 328 24.45 26.81 -0.57
C GLU A 328 24.97 25.73 0.41
N GLU A 329 24.28 25.52 1.54
CA GLU A 329 24.62 24.46 2.51
C GLU A 329 24.06 23.07 2.15
N GLY A 330 23.44 22.93 0.97
CA GLY A 330 22.96 21.66 0.43
C GLY A 330 24.09 20.66 0.13
N PHE A 331 24.30 19.72 1.07
CA PHE A 331 25.23 18.58 1.09
C PHE A 331 26.74 18.85 0.99
N PRO A 332 27.48 18.47 2.05
CA PRO A 332 28.61 17.57 1.84
C PRO A 332 28.61 16.45 2.89
N GLU A 333 28.67 15.18 2.47
CA GLU A 333 29.22 14.13 3.37
C GLU A 333 30.50 13.52 2.82
N HIS A 334 30.75 13.47 1.50
CA HIS A 334 32.07 13.17 0.91
C HIS A 334 32.21 13.72 -0.52
N GLY A 335 32.29 15.05 -0.70
CA GLY A 335 32.71 15.68 -1.97
C GLY A 335 31.92 15.31 -3.24
N GLY A 336 30.70 14.77 -3.10
CA GLY A 336 29.86 14.33 -4.22
C GLY A 336 28.89 15.41 -4.68
N ARG A 337 28.61 15.46 -5.99
CA ARG A 337 27.53 16.26 -6.58
C ARG A 337 26.18 15.89 -5.97
N THR A 338 25.25 16.84 -5.87
CA THR A 338 23.82 16.60 -5.61
C THR A 338 23.35 15.41 -6.46
N PRO A 339 22.57 14.45 -5.92
CA PRO A 339 21.99 13.39 -6.75
C PRO A 339 21.17 14.05 -7.86
N SER A 340 21.74 14.15 -9.06
CA SER A 340 21.06 14.70 -10.23
C SER A 340 20.18 13.60 -10.80
N GLY A 341 18.99 13.45 -10.22
CA GLY A 341 17.99 12.58 -10.81
C GLY A 341 17.46 13.17 -12.12
N THR A 342 16.91 12.33 -12.98
CA THR A 342 16.46 12.73 -14.32
C THR A 342 14.96 13.02 -14.37
N CYS A 343 14.25 12.85 -13.25
CA CYS A 343 12.80 12.97 -13.22
C CYS A 343 12.35 14.38 -12.82
N ARG A 344 11.42 14.91 -13.60
CA ARG A 344 10.51 15.99 -13.18
C ARG A 344 9.34 15.38 -12.43
N VAL A 345 9.07 15.90 -11.24
CA VAL A 345 8.02 15.36 -10.37
C VAL A 345 7.16 16.51 -9.85
N GLN A 346 5.85 16.32 -9.88
CA GLN A 346 4.90 17.22 -9.25
C GLN A 346 4.02 16.44 -8.29
N VAL A 347 3.88 16.92 -7.06
CA VAL A 347 2.91 16.38 -6.10
C VAL A 347 1.52 16.87 -6.47
N VAL A 348 0.53 15.98 -6.40
CA VAL A 348 -0.90 16.30 -6.50
C VAL A 348 -1.64 15.60 -5.38
N ARG A 349 -2.76 16.15 -4.93
CA ARG A 349 -3.53 15.61 -3.80
C ARG A 349 -5.03 15.81 -3.94
N SER A 350 -5.77 15.02 -3.18
CA SER A 350 -7.19 15.21 -2.92
C SER A 350 -7.33 15.55 -1.45
N VAL A 351 -7.70 16.77 -1.11
CA VAL A 351 -7.87 17.22 0.28
C VAL A 351 -8.99 18.24 0.40
N GLY A 352 -9.51 18.41 1.62
CA GLY A 352 -10.47 19.46 1.97
C GLY A 352 -10.45 19.79 3.46
N ASP A 353 -11.40 20.62 3.92
CA ASP A 353 -11.41 21.22 5.26
C ASP A 353 -11.21 20.15 6.34
N TRP A 354 -12.01 19.08 6.28
CA TRP A 354 -11.99 18.07 7.30
C TRP A 354 -10.60 17.41 7.47
N SER A 355 -9.84 17.31 6.39
CA SER A 355 -8.58 16.56 6.34
C SER A 355 -7.33 17.42 6.57
N HIS A 356 -7.29 18.64 6.01
CA HIS A 356 -6.12 19.52 5.98
C HIS A 356 -6.46 20.99 6.33
N GLY A 357 -7.73 21.31 6.63
CA GLY A 357 -8.15 22.67 6.98
C GLY A 357 -8.09 23.66 5.82
N VAL A 358 -8.25 23.18 4.59
CA VAL A 358 -8.19 23.98 3.35
C VAL A 358 -9.46 23.78 2.52
N LEU A 359 -9.78 24.75 1.66
CA LEU A 359 -10.78 24.52 0.61
C LEU A 359 -10.38 23.35 -0.29
N THR A 360 -11.40 22.71 -0.88
CA THR A 360 -11.23 21.49 -1.68
C THR A 360 -10.13 21.64 -2.73
N GLU A 361 -9.20 20.70 -2.73
CA GLU A 361 -8.20 20.47 -3.78
C GLU A 361 -8.48 19.12 -4.41
N ASP A 362 -8.60 19.07 -5.74
CA ASP A 362 -8.82 17.86 -6.53
C ASP A 362 -7.75 17.70 -7.62
N SER A 363 -6.53 18.18 -7.35
CA SER A 363 -5.43 18.24 -8.32
C SER A 363 -5.04 16.85 -8.85
N VAL A 364 -5.33 15.77 -8.12
CA VAL A 364 -5.23 14.38 -8.61
C VAL A 364 -6.13 14.16 -9.83
N GLN A 365 -7.42 14.51 -9.74
CA GLN A 365 -8.37 14.33 -10.84
C GLN A 365 -7.98 15.21 -12.03
N GLN A 366 -7.59 16.46 -11.77
CA GLN A 366 -7.13 17.37 -12.83
C GLN A 366 -5.93 16.77 -13.58
N ALA A 367 -4.97 16.18 -12.86
CA ALA A 367 -3.83 15.49 -13.44
C ALA A 367 -4.25 14.27 -14.28
N TYR A 368 -5.12 13.40 -13.76
CA TYR A 368 -5.64 12.26 -14.53
C TYR A 368 -6.28 12.72 -15.85
N ILE A 369 -7.20 13.70 -15.80
CA ILE A 369 -7.94 14.18 -16.97
C ILE A 369 -6.99 14.80 -18.01
N GLN A 370 -6.07 15.66 -17.58
CA GLN A 370 -5.14 16.33 -18.48
C GLN A 370 -4.18 15.31 -19.13
N LEU A 371 -3.60 14.39 -18.36
CA LEU A 371 -2.69 13.36 -18.87
C LEU A 371 -3.39 12.44 -19.90
N ILE A 372 -4.65 12.07 -19.65
CA ILE A 372 -5.45 11.28 -20.61
C ILE A 372 -5.66 12.05 -21.93
N ARG A 373 -6.03 13.33 -21.84
CA ARG A 373 -6.26 14.17 -23.03
C ARG A 373 -5.00 14.38 -23.86
N GLU A 374 -3.84 14.42 -23.21
CA GLU A 374 -2.56 14.62 -23.88
C GLU A 374 -1.93 13.33 -24.43
N ALA A 375 -2.46 12.15 -24.08
CA ALA A 375 -1.92 10.86 -24.51
C ALA A 375 -1.92 10.73 -26.05
N GLN A 376 -0.87 10.18 -26.66
CA GLN A 376 -0.76 10.10 -28.12
C GLN A 376 -0.92 8.68 -28.66
N HIS A 377 -0.54 7.67 -27.89
CA HIS A 377 -0.39 6.30 -28.36
C HIS A 377 -1.09 5.30 -27.46
N PHE A 378 -0.82 5.32 -26.16
CA PHE A 378 -1.48 4.39 -25.26
C PHE A 378 -1.55 4.89 -23.82
N ILE A 379 -2.50 4.32 -23.09
CA ILE A 379 -2.67 4.49 -21.66
C ILE A 379 -2.75 3.09 -21.04
N TYR A 380 -1.96 2.86 -19.99
CA TYR A 380 -2.05 1.66 -19.16
C TYR A 380 -2.47 2.07 -17.75
N ILE A 381 -3.49 1.43 -17.20
CA ILE A 381 -4.06 1.74 -15.89
C ILE A 381 -4.09 0.45 -15.08
N GLU A 382 -3.54 0.47 -13.87
CA GLU A 382 -3.91 -0.47 -12.83
C GLU A 382 -4.61 0.30 -11.71
N ASN A 383 -5.81 -0.14 -11.35
CA ASN A 383 -6.55 0.50 -10.28
C ASN A 383 -7.41 -0.50 -9.50
N GLN A 384 -7.47 -0.35 -8.18
CA GLN A 384 -8.37 -1.15 -7.34
C GLN A 384 -9.85 -0.96 -7.70
N PHE A 385 -10.24 0.25 -8.12
CA PHE A 385 -11.61 0.56 -8.51
C PHE A 385 -11.63 1.27 -9.86
N PHE A 386 -12.70 1.05 -10.62
CA PHE A 386 -12.95 1.77 -11.86
C PHE A 386 -14.39 2.27 -11.96
N ILE A 387 -14.71 3.29 -11.17
CA ILE A 387 -16.04 3.91 -11.03
C ILE A 387 -15.95 5.38 -11.43
N SER A 388 -16.49 5.71 -12.60
CA SER A 388 -16.37 7.06 -13.17
C SER A 388 -17.58 7.39 -14.04
N ASN A 389 -17.65 8.62 -14.54
CA ASN A 389 -18.74 9.08 -15.38
C ASN A 389 -18.24 9.50 -16.77
N THR A 390 -19.01 9.20 -17.81
CA THR A 390 -18.75 9.66 -19.19
C THR A 390 -19.45 10.99 -19.52
N GLY A 391 -20.22 11.52 -18.57
CA GLY A 391 -20.93 12.80 -18.67
C GLY A 391 -21.39 13.25 -17.29
N ASN A 392 -22.58 13.84 -17.22
CA ASN A 392 -23.13 14.38 -15.97
C ASN A 392 -24.36 13.60 -15.45
N VAL A 393 -24.48 12.33 -15.83
CA VAL A 393 -25.67 11.50 -15.51
C VAL A 393 -25.42 10.68 -14.24
N GLY A 394 -26.38 10.69 -13.32
CA GLY A 394 -26.33 9.86 -12.11
C GLY A 394 -25.47 10.43 -10.97
N PRO A 395 -25.20 9.60 -9.94
CA PRO A 395 -24.58 10.07 -8.71
C PRO A 395 -23.06 10.27 -8.80
N VAL A 396 -22.37 9.54 -9.69
CA VAL A 396 -20.91 9.62 -9.85
C VAL A 396 -20.53 10.92 -10.55
N LYS A 397 -19.54 11.65 -10.02
CA LYS A 397 -19.18 13.01 -10.46
C LYS A 397 -17.83 13.10 -11.17
N ASN A 398 -16.86 12.27 -10.82
CA ASN A 398 -15.54 12.32 -11.43
C ASN A 398 -15.62 12.02 -12.96
N GLN A 399 -14.78 12.70 -13.74
CA GLN A 399 -14.88 12.74 -15.21
C GLN A 399 -13.74 11.99 -15.93
N ILE A 400 -13.08 11.05 -15.25
CA ILE A 400 -11.97 10.27 -15.83
C ILE A 400 -12.45 9.43 -17.03
N ALA A 401 -13.59 8.74 -16.91
CA ALA A 401 -14.15 7.96 -18.01
C ALA A 401 -14.60 8.84 -19.19
N LYS A 402 -15.07 10.06 -18.92
CA LYS A 402 -15.35 11.05 -19.97
C LYS A 402 -14.08 11.41 -20.74
N ALA A 403 -12.99 11.74 -20.04
CA ALA A 403 -11.71 12.05 -20.68
C ALA A 403 -11.21 10.88 -21.55
N LEU A 404 -11.35 9.63 -21.08
CA LEU A 404 -10.99 8.44 -21.86
C LEU A 404 -11.84 8.31 -23.14
N VAL A 405 -13.16 8.47 -23.02
CA VAL A 405 -14.08 8.42 -24.16
C VAL A 405 -13.76 9.51 -25.19
N GLU A 406 -13.60 10.76 -24.73
CA GLU A 406 -13.23 11.90 -25.58
C GLU A 406 -11.93 11.61 -26.34
N ARG A 407 -10.90 11.15 -25.62
CA ARG A 407 -9.61 10.86 -26.22
C ARG A 407 -9.65 9.72 -27.21
N ILE A 408 -10.36 8.63 -26.89
CA ILE A 408 -10.51 7.48 -27.78
C ILE A 408 -11.24 7.88 -29.07
N ILE A 409 -12.34 8.63 -28.96
CA ILE A 409 -13.12 9.09 -30.12
C ILE A 409 -12.26 10.01 -31.00
N GLU A 410 -11.46 10.90 -30.41
CA GLU A 410 -10.53 11.75 -31.16
C GLU A 410 -9.49 10.92 -31.94
N ALA A 411 -8.88 9.91 -31.30
CA ALA A 411 -7.93 9.00 -31.97
C ALA A 411 -8.61 8.23 -33.10
N ALA A 412 -9.81 7.72 -32.87
CA ALA A 412 -10.58 6.93 -33.82
C ALA A 412 -10.97 7.77 -35.05
N ASN A 413 -11.48 8.99 -34.85
CA ASN A 413 -11.82 9.93 -35.92
C ASN A 413 -10.60 10.32 -36.76
N SER A 414 -9.43 10.43 -36.14
CA SER A 414 -8.17 10.75 -36.84
C SER A 414 -7.47 9.53 -37.45
N GLY A 415 -8.04 8.32 -37.33
CA GLY A 415 -7.44 7.08 -37.81
C GLY A 415 -6.11 6.73 -37.11
N LYS A 416 -5.82 7.33 -35.95
CA LYS A 416 -4.61 7.07 -35.17
C LYS A 416 -4.76 5.76 -34.40
N LYS A 417 -3.69 4.96 -34.38
CA LYS A 417 -3.63 3.78 -33.49
C LYS A 417 -3.50 4.25 -32.05
N PHE A 418 -4.49 3.92 -31.23
CA PHE A 418 -4.54 4.27 -29.82
C PHE A 418 -5.06 3.10 -29.00
N LYS A 419 -4.45 2.83 -27.83
CA LYS A 419 -4.84 1.72 -26.95
C LYS A 419 -4.96 2.14 -25.49
N VAL A 420 -5.95 1.62 -24.80
CA VAL A 420 -6.13 1.75 -23.35
C VAL A 420 -6.24 0.36 -22.76
N ILE A 421 -5.36 0.05 -21.81
CA ILE A 421 -5.33 -1.23 -21.09
C ILE A 421 -5.66 -0.91 -19.64
N VAL A 422 -6.69 -1.57 -19.10
CA VAL A 422 -7.12 -1.35 -17.72
C VAL A 422 -7.09 -2.69 -16.97
N ILE A 423 -6.33 -2.75 -15.90
CA ILE A 423 -6.24 -3.89 -14.98
C ILE A 423 -6.95 -3.52 -13.67
N ILE A 424 -7.92 -4.33 -13.27
CA ILE A 424 -8.71 -4.17 -12.05
C ILE A 424 -8.88 -5.52 -11.37
N PRO A 425 -9.18 -5.57 -10.05
CA PRO A 425 -9.55 -6.83 -9.40
C PRO A 425 -10.73 -7.50 -10.11
N GLU A 426 -10.72 -8.83 -10.18
CA GLU A 426 -11.85 -9.60 -10.72
C GLU A 426 -13.13 -9.30 -9.93
N VAL A 427 -12.98 -9.21 -8.61
CA VAL A 427 -14.00 -8.81 -7.64
C VAL A 427 -13.38 -7.91 -6.57
N PRO A 428 -14.13 -6.94 -6.01
CA PRO A 428 -13.64 -6.16 -4.87
C PRO A 428 -13.33 -7.05 -3.66
N GLY A 429 -12.29 -6.70 -2.89
CA GLY A 429 -11.76 -7.51 -1.78
C GLY A 429 -12.57 -7.40 -0.50
N PHE A 430 -13.78 -7.97 -0.50
CA PHE A 430 -14.60 -8.13 0.71
C PHE A 430 -14.82 -9.62 0.98
N ALA A 431 -14.95 -10.01 2.25
CA ALA A 431 -15.29 -11.38 2.61
C ALA A 431 -16.71 -11.75 2.19
N GLY A 432 -16.92 -13.04 1.93
CA GLY A 432 -18.27 -13.61 1.75
C GLY A 432 -18.67 -13.89 0.30
N ASN A 433 -19.74 -14.68 0.16
CA ASN A 433 -20.23 -15.15 -1.13
C ASN A 433 -20.86 -14.00 -1.93
N ILE A 434 -20.44 -13.83 -3.19
CA ILE A 434 -20.89 -12.76 -4.09
C ILE A 434 -22.43 -12.69 -4.19
N LYS A 435 -23.10 -13.85 -4.15
CA LYS A 435 -24.56 -13.93 -4.23
C LYS A 435 -25.25 -13.22 -3.06
N ASN A 436 -24.63 -13.26 -1.88
CA ASN A 436 -25.22 -12.82 -0.62
C ASN A 436 -24.77 -11.40 -0.22
N GLU A 437 -23.63 -10.93 -0.71
CA GLU A 437 -23.03 -9.66 -0.29
C GLU A 437 -23.52 -8.43 -1.09
N ASN A 438 -24.43 -7.64 -0.49
CA ASN A 438 -25.01 -6.45 -1.14
C ASN A 438 -24.00 -5.32 -1.37
N GLY A 439 -23.04 -5.12 -0.46
CA GLY A 439 -21.98 -4.13 -0.61
C GLY A 439 -21.12 -4.43 -1.85
N LEU A 440 -20.68 -5.68 -1.98
CA LEU A 440 -19.92 -6.17 -3.13
C LEU A 440 -20.68 -5.97 -4.45
N LYS A 441 -21.95 -6.40 -4.49
CA LYS A 441 -22.83 -6.23 -5.67
C LYS A 441 -23.00 -4.76 -6.07
N THR A 442 -23.05 -3.85 -5.11
CA THR A 442 -23.20 -2.40 -5.36
C THR A 442 -21.97 -1.83 -6.05
N ILE A 443 -20.77 -2.17 -5.56
CA ILE A 443 -19.50 -1.74 -6.16
C ILE A 443 -19.36 -2.29 -7.58
N MET A 444 -19.61 -3.60 -7.76
CA MET A 444 -19.59 -4.23 -9.08
C MET A 444 -20.59 -3.58 -10.04
N ALA A 445 -21.81 -3.25 -9.58
CA ALA A 445 -22.80 -2.57 -10.40
C ALA A 445 -22.32 -1.17 -10.85
N ALA A 446 -21.69 -0.40 -9.96
CA ALA A 446 -21.11 0.90 -10.30
C ALA A 446 -19.96 0.79 -11.30
N GLN A 447 -19.10 -0.23 -11.13
CA GLN A 447 -18.01 -0.52 -12.05
C GLN A 447 -18.53 -0.91 -13.45
N TYR A 448 -19.48 -1.84 -13.54
CA TYR A 448 -20.08 -2.20 -14.83
C TYR A 448 -20.84 -1.04 -15.48
N ARG A 449 -21.44 -0.14 -14.69
CA ARG A 449 -22.06 1.09 -15.23
C ARG A 449 -21.05 2.02 -15.89
N THR A 450 -19.82 2.05 -15.38
CA THR A 450 -18.71 2.81 -16.00
C THR A 450 -18.25 2.11 -17.28
N ILE A 451 -18.10 0.79 -17.25
CA ILE A 451 -17.47 0.01 -18.32
C ILE A 451 -18.42 -0.24 -19.51
N ASN A 452 -19.57 -0.87 -19.27
CA ASN A 452 -20.40 -1.43 -20.35
C ASN A 452 -21.92 -1.53 -20.11
N ARG A 453 -22.49 -0.93 -19.07
CA ARG A 453 -23.95 -0.98 -18.77
C ARG A 453 -24.55 0.39 -18.49
N GLY A 454 -25.84 0.55 -18.73
CA GLY A 454 -26.62 1.68 -18.21
C GLY A 454 -26.80 2.83 -19.19
N GLY A 455 -26.53 2.63 -20.48
CA GLY A 455 -26.77 3.60 -21.54
C GLY A 455 -25.77 4.76 -21.59
N HIS A 456 -24.81 4.87 -20.66
CA HIS A 456 -23.82 5.94 -20.66
C HIS A 456 -22.42 5.43 -20.28
N SER A 457 -22.18 4.13 -20.45
CA SER A 457 -20.86 3.55 -20.19
C SER A 457 -19.85 3.89 -21.28
N ILE A 458 -18.55 3.68 -21.02
CA ILE A 458 -17.47 3.88 -22.00
C ILE A 458 -17.76 3.14 -23.30
N TYR A 459 -18.13 1.85 -23.21
CA TYR A 459 -18.40 1.04 -24.40
C TYR A 459 -19.61 1.57 -25.20
N GLU A 460 -20.67 2.00 -24.51
CA GLU A 460 -21.86 2.53 -25.18
C GLU A 460 -21.58 3.87 -25.86
N GLN A 461 -20.79 4.75 -25.23
CA GLN A 461 -20.43 6.04 -25.84
C GLN A 461 -19.52 5.90 -27.05
N ILE A 462 -18.52 5.02 -27.00
CA ILE A 462 -17.65 4.75 -28.16
C ILE A 462 -18.45 4.13 -29.32
N ARG A 463 -19.39 3.21 -29.04
CA ARG A 463 -20.28 2.64 -30.07
C ARG A 463 -21.19 3.68 -30.69
N ARG A 464 -21.72 4.62 -29.90
CA ARG A 464 -22.54 5.74 -30.43
C ARG A 464 -21.76 6.63 -31.39
N ALA A 465 -20.45 6.77 -31.18
CA ALA A 465 -19.57 7.49 -32.10
C ALA A 465 -19.22 6.67 -33.37
N GLY A 466 -19.71 5.44 -33.51
CA GLY A 466 -19.52 4.60 -34.70
C GLY A 466 -18.30 3.68 -34.66
N PHE A 467 -17.68 3.46 -33.48
CA PHE A 467 -16.47 2.65 -33.33
C PHE A 467 -16.68 1.44 -32.42
N GLU A 468 -15.94 0.35 -32.64
CA GLU A 468 -15.95 -0.82 -31.73
C GLU A 468 -15.03 -0.57 -30.52
N PRO A 469 -15.54 -0.53 -29.28
CA PRO A 469 -14.74 -0.19 -28.10
C PRO A 469 -13.54 -1.09 -27.89
N ARG A 470 -13.66 -2.40 -28.20
CA ARG A 470 -12.59 -3.39 -27.99
C ARG A 470 -11.37 -3.19 -28.88
N ASP A 471 -11.48 -2.34 -29.89
CA ASP A 471 -10.33 -1.91 -30.70
C ASP A 471 -9.49 -0.84 -30.01
N TYR A 472 -10.03 -0.16 -29.00
CA TYR A 472 -9.35 0.95 -28.32
C TYR A 472 -9.12 0.68 -26.84
N ILE A 473 -10.10 0.16 -26.11
CA ILE A 473 -10.02 -0.05 -24.65
C ILE A 473 -10.40 -1.47 -24.26
N ARG A 474 -9.61 -2.08 -23.36
CA ARG A 474 -9.86 -3.41 -22.80
C ARG A 474 -9.62 -3.46 -21.30
N PHE A 475 -10.41 -4.28 -20.63
CA PHE A 475 -10.37 -4.50 -19.18
C PHE A 475 -9.92 -5.95 -18.90
N TYR A 476 -8.98 -6.11 -17.99
CA TYR A 476 -8.42 -7.38 -17.55
C TYR A 476 -8.40 -7.45 -16.02
N HIS A 477 -8.21 -8.66 -15.49
CA HIS A 477 -7.92 -8.94 -14.09
C HIS A 477 -6.79 -9.95 -14.01
N LEU A 478 -6.25 -10.14 -12.82
CA LEU A 478 -5.16 -11.09 -12.56
C LEU A 478 -5.68 -12.25 -11.69
N ARG A 479 -5.21 -13.47 -12.01
CA ARG A 479 -5.52 -14.71 -11.31
C ARG A 479 -4.33 -15.65 -11.46
N THR A 480 -4.06 -16.43 -10.42
CA THR A 480 -2.99 -17.43 -10.43
C THR A 480 -3.47 -18.73 -9.78
N TYR A 481 -2.61 -19.75 -9.79
CA TYR A 481 -2.81 -21.02 -9.12
C TYR A 481 -1.54 -21.42 -8.36
N ASP A 482 -1.68 -22.34 -7.42
CA ASP A 482 -0.58 -22.87 -6.63
C ASP A 482 -0.87 -24.31 -6.19
N ARG A 483 0.08 -24.95 -5.51
CA ARG A 483 -0.05 -26.28 -4.93
C ARG A 483 0.51 -26.25 -3.51
N ILE A 484 -0.35 -26.46 -2.52
CA ILE A 484 0.04 -26.44 -1.11
C ILE A 484 0.88 -27.68 -0.79
N ASN A 485 2.06 -27.50 -0.19
CA ASN A 485 2.89 -28.61 0.29
C ASN A 485 2.31 -29.21 1.58
N SER A 486 1.12 -29.82 1.48
CA SER A 486 0.37 -30.39 2.59
C SER A 486 -0.14 -31.83 2.32
N PRO A 487 0.71 -32.82 1.95
CA PRO A 487 0.23 -34.19 1.78
C PRO A 487 -0.40 -34.71 3.08
N ALA A 488 -1.71 -34.96 3.06
CA ALA A 488 -2.48 -35.25 4.27
C ALA A 488 -1.99 -36.48 5.04
N SER A 489 -1.56 -37.53 4.32
CA SER A 489 -0.95 -38.73 4.92
C SER A 489 0.35 -38.41 5.65
N PHE A 490 1.18 -37.54 5.08
CA PHE A 490 2.45 -37.14 5.65
C PHE A 490 2.28 -36.24 6.88
N ILE A 491 1.39 -35.24 6.82
CA ILE A 491 1.06 -34.41 8.00
C ILE A 491 0.57 -35.29 9.14
N LYS A 492 -0.39 -36.19 8.87
CA LYS A 492 -0.95 -37.09 9.88
C LYS A 492 0.10 -38.03 10.48
N GLU A 493 1.03 -38.53 9.68
CA GLU A 493 2.16 -39.33 10.16
C GLU A 493 3.06 -38.51 11.11
N MET A 494 3.39 -37.27 10.75
CA MET A 494 4.17 -36.37 11.60
C MET A 494 3.47 -36.10 12.93
N GLU A 495 2.16 -35.85 12.91
CA GLU A 495 1.35 -35.64 14.11
C GLU A 495 1.33 -36.87 15.02
N GLN A 496 1.20 -38.07 14.44
CA GLN A 496 1.23 -39.32 15.19
C GLN A 496 2.59 -39.61 15.82
N ASN A 497 3.68 -39.36 15.10
CA ASN A 497 5.04 -39.60 15.57
C ASN A 497 5.47 -38.59 16.64
N SER A 498 5.08 -37.33 16.50
CA SER A 498 5.46 -36.25 17.40
C SER A 498 4.49 -36.08 18.58
N GLY A 499 3.23 -36.47 18.42
CA GLY A 499 2.15 -36.13 19.34
C GLY A 499 1.95 -34.62 19.49
N VAL A 500 2.14 -33.87 18.40
CA VAL A 500 1.91 -32.42 18.26
C VAL A 500 1.16 -32.22 16.94
N THR A 501 0.08 -31.44 16.91
CA THR A 501 -0.62 -31.14 15.66
C THR A 501 0.14 -30.12 14.81
N TYR A 502 -0.14 -30.06 13.50
CA TYR A 502 0.44 -29.00 12.65
C TYR A 502 0.08 -27.60 13.17
N HIS A 503 -1.17 -27.40 13.60
CA HIS A 503 -1.62 -26.11 14.10
C HIS A 503 -1.02 -25.77 15.47
N GLU A 504 -0.79 -26.74 16.35
CA GLU A 504 0.01 -26.54 17.57
C GLU A 504 1.43 -26.04 17.25
N ALA A 505 2.10 -26.64 16.25
CA ALA A 505 3.42 -26.19 15.81
C ALA A 505 3.38 -24.79 15.17
N GLN A 506 2.35 -24.48 14.38
CA GLN A 506 2.15 -23.16 13.77
C GLN A 506 1.93 -22.05 14.81
N ILE A 507 1.10 -22.29 15.82
CA ILE A 507 0.87 -21.33 16.91
C ILE A 507 2.11 -21.22 17.81
N ALA A 508 2.83 -22.32 18.01
CA ALA A 508 4.13 -22.28 18.67
C ALA A 508 5.14 -21.40 17.92
N GLN A 509 5.22 -21.53 16.59
CA GLN A 509 6.04 -20.64 15.79
C GLN A 509 5.65 -19.17 16.00
N ALA A 510 4.36 -18.87 16.07
CA ALA A 510 3.89 -17.51 16.25
C ALA A 510 4.40 -16.88 17.57
N ARG A 511 4.49 -17.65 18.66
CA ARG A 511 5.12 -17.21 19.93
C ARG A 511 6.58 -16.79 19.74
N LEU A 512 7.34 -17.50 18.90
CA LEU A 512 8.76 -17.18 18.65
C LEU A 512 8.92 -15.81 17.97
N TRP A 513 7.97 -15.43 17.11
CA TRP A 513 7.99 -14.14 16.43
C TRP A 513 7.62 -12.98 17.36
N ILE A 514 6.65 -13.19 18.26
CA ILE A 514 6.29 -12.19 19.28
C ILE A 514 7.48 -11.90 20.18
N GLY A 515 8.12 -12.97 20.67
CA GLY A 515 9.02 -12.94 21.81
C GLY A 515 8.26 -13.11 23.14
N ASP A 516 9.00 -13.22 24.25
CA ASP A 516 8.37 -13.46 25.56
C ASP A 516 7.71 -12.22 26.17
N ASP A 517 8.17 -11.05 25.78
CA ASP A 517 7.70 -9.76 26.30
C ASP A 517 6.56 -9.14 25.48
N GLY A 518 6.13 -9.82 24.40
CA GLY A 518 5.14 -9.22 23.52
C GLY A 518 3.72 -9.34 24.05
N TYR A 519 2.92 -8.37 23.65
CA TYR A 519 1.56 -8.17 24.12
C TYR A 519 0.64 -9.26 23.55
N TRP A 520 0.18 -10.18 24.41
CA TRP A 520 -0.74 -11.24 24.04
C TRP A 520 -1.84 -11.39 25.11
N HIS A 521 -3.08 -11.52 24.67
CA HIS A 521 -4.25 -11.48 25.56
C HIS A 521 -5.19 -12.67 25.44
N GLN A 522 -4.92 -13.60 24.54
CA GLN A 522 -5.85 -14.67 24.22
C GLN A 522 -5.24 -16.05 24.48
N GLU A 523 -5.69 -16.74 25.52
CA GLU A 523 -5.10 -18.05 25.88
C GLU A 523 -5.20 -19.11 24.77
N LYS A 524 -6.18 -18.97 23.86
CA LYS A 524 -6.45 -19.96 22.80
C LYS A 524 -6.72 -19.37 21.44
N VAL A 525 -6.16 -19.95 20.38
CA VAL A 525 -6.34 -19.54 18.99
C VAL A 525 -7.32 -20.48 18.29
N LYS A 526 -8.26 -19.92 17.52
CA LYS A 526 -9.22 -20.69 16.71
C LYS A 526 -8.81 -20.67 15.25
N ILE A 527 -8.54 -21.83 14.68
CA ILE A 527 -8.22 -22.00 13.27
C ILE A 527 -9.49 -22.33 12.50
N GLN A 528 -9.74 -21.63 11.39
CA GLN A 528 -10.92 -21.85 10.56
C GLN A 528 -10.57 -22.50 9.22
N GLY A 529 -11.45 -23.37 8.75
CA GLY A 529 -11.35 -24.06 7.47
C GLY A 529 -12.15 -23.37 6.36
N PRO A 530 -12.13 -23.92 5.13
CA PRO A 530 -12.87 -23.38 4.01
C PRO A 530 -14.38 -23.38 4.25
N GLN A 531 -15.08 -22.40 3.67
CA GLN A 531 -16.54 -22.40 3.63
C GLN A 531 -17.04 -23.37 2.54
N PRO A 532 -18.12 -24.15 2.78
CA PRO A 532 -18.65 -25.11 1.80
C PRO A 532 -19.03 -24.49 0.44
N ASP A 533 -19.40 -23.21 0.42
CA ASP A 533 -19.96 -22.54 -0.77
C ASP A 533 -18.94 -21.77 -1.63
N PHE A 534 -17.66 -21.78 -1.26
CA PHE A 534 -16.60 -21.14 -2.04
C PHE A 534 -15.99 -22.16 -3.01
N GLY A 535 -16.60 -22.30 -4.19
CA GLY A 535 -15.90 -22.83 -5.37
C GLY A 535 -16.05 -24.32 -5.71
N MET A 536 -16.89 -25.10 -5.02
CA MET A 536 -17.26 -26.44 -5.49
C MET A 536 -18.50 -26.42 -6.39
N GLU A 537 -18.50 -27.28 -7.42
CA GLU A 537 -19.67 -27.56 -8.26
C GLU A 537 -20.91 -27.85 -7.40
N LEU A 538 -22.03 -27.27 -7.85
CA LEU A 538 -23.36 -27.49 -7.31
C LEU A 538 -23.70 -28.99 -7.34
N SER A 539 -23.61 -29.67 -6.19
CA SER A 539 -24.51 -30.80 -5.92
C SER A 539 -25.79 -30.24 -5.28
N GLU A 540 -26.94 -30.68 -5.78
CA GLU A 540 -28.28 -30.08 -5.59
C GLU A 540 -28.86 -30.12 -4.16
N THR A 541 -28.04 -30.18 -3.12
CA THR A 541 -28.52 -30.26 -1.73
C THR A 541 -27.70 -29.37 -0.80
N ALA A 542 -27.72 -28.05 -1.01
CA ALA A 542 -27.30 -27.09 0.00
C ALA A 542 -28.52 -26.31 0.50
N THR A 543 -29.04 -26.75 1.65
CA THR A 543 -30.10 -26.08 2.40
C THR A 543 -29.66 -24.70 2.87
N THR A 544 -30.60 -23.77 2.82
CA THR A 544 -30.49 -22.39 3.33
C THR A 544 -30.07 -22.34 4.80
N GLY A 545 -28.85 -21.87 5.07
CA GLY A 545 -28.35 -21.55 6.41
C GLY A 545 -27.24 -20.51 6.34
N LYS A 546 -27.22 -19.55 7.27
CA LYS A 546 -26.03 -18.72 7.55
C LYS A 546 -25.01 -19.61 8.25
N ASP A 547 -24.32 -20.46 7.51
CA ASP A 547 -23.39 -21.40 8.13
C ASP A 547 -22.06 -20.70 8.42
N ALA A 548 -21.74 -20.62 9.71
CA ALA A 548 -20.47 -20.12 10.22
C ALA A 548 -19.31 -20.98 9.70
N GLN A 549 -18.14 -20.37 9.49
CA GLN A 549 -16.91 -21.10 9.16
C GLN A 549 -16.67 -22.25 10.14
N LYS A 550 -16.33 -23.43 9.59
CA LYS A 550 -15.99 -24.59 10.39
C LYS A 550 -14.69 -24.29 11.15
N VAL A 551 -14.75 -24.27 12.49
CA VAL A 551 -13.53 -24.27 13.32
C VAL A 551 -12.86 -25.63 13.13
N VAL A 552 -11.66 -25.62 12.58
CA VAL A 552 -10.85 -26.82 12.32
C VAL A 552 -10.20 -27.29 13.62
N GLU A 553 -9.62 -26.35 14.37
CA GLU A 553 -8.92 -26.64 15.62
C GLU A 553 -8.94 -25.43 16.56
N GLU A 554 -8.86 -25.68 17.87
CA GLU A 554 -8.63 -24.67 18.90
C GLU A 554 -7.37 -25.05 19.68
N VAL A 555 -6.36 -24.17 19.63
CA VAL A 555 -4.99 -24.45 20.08
C VAL A 555 -4.61 -23.51 21.23
N ASP A 556 -3.97 -24.04 22.27
CA ASP A 556 -3.45 -23.24 23.38
C ASP A 556 -2.21 -22.44 22.96
N PHE A 557 -2.17 -21.17 23.35
CA PHE A 557 -1.00 -20.34 23.07
C PHE A 557 0.16 -20.69 24.01
N PRO A 558 1.38 -20.98 23.49
CA PRO A 558 2.48 -21.40 24.34
C PRO A 558 2.88 -20.33 25.37
N PRO A 559 3.19 -20.72 26.62
CA PRO A 559 3.47 -19.78 27.70
C PRO A 559 4.85 -19.12 27.59
N SER A 560 5.78 -19.68 26.82
CA SER A 560 7.11 -19.10 26.60
C SER A 560 7.73 -19.51 25.27
N SER A 561 8.72 -18.73 24.80
CA SER A 561 9.51 -19.03 23.60
C SER A 561 10.27 -20.36 23.73
N GLN A 562 10.64 -20.77 24.94
CA GLN A 562 11.28 -22.05 25.20
C GLN A 562 10.32 -23.22 24.93
N VAL A 563 9.08 -23.14 25.44
CA VAL A 563 8.05 -24.14 25.17
C VAL A 563 7.72 -24.17 23.69
N ALA A 564 7.53 -23.00 23.08
CA ALA A 564 7.29 -22.87 21.65
C ALA A 564 8.39 -23.52 20.80
N THR A 565 9.67 -23.27 21.11
CA THR A 565 10.81 -23.89 20.40
C THR A 565 10.78 -25.41 20.52
N ALA A 566 10.44 -25.93 21.71
CA ALA A 566 10.33 -27.37 21.93
C ALA A 566 9.17 -27.98 21.14
N THR A 567 8.01 -27.31 21.09
CA THR A 567 6.83 -27.76 20.33
C THR A 567 7.13 -27.84 18.84
N VAL A 568 7.70 -26.79 18.24
CA VAL A 568 8.07 -26.78 16.81
C VAL A 568 9.05 -27.92 16.49
N LYS A 569 10.14 -28.03 17.27
CA LYS A 569 11.13 -29.10 17.07
C LYS A 569 10.54 -30.50 17.24
N LYS A 570 9.59 -30.67 18.17
CA LYS A 570 8.93 -31.95 18.39
C LYS A 570 8.08 -32.34 17.17
N PHE A 571 7.29 -31.42 16.63
CA PHE A 571 6.54 -31.64 15.39
C PHE A 571 7.45 -32.01 14.21
N GLU A 572 8.48 -31.21 13.96
CA GLU A 572 9.44 -31.42 12.86
C GLU A 572 10.18 -32.77 13.00
N SER A 573 10.47 -33.21 14.24
CA SER A 573 11.09 -34.52 14.50
C SER A 573 10.20 -35.72 14.17
N GLY A 574 8.89 -35.49 13.96
CA GLY A 574 7.95 -36.51 13.51
C GLY A 574 8.08 -36.85 12.01
N ALA A 575 8.84 -36.06 11.24
CA ALA A 575 9.04 -36.27 9.81
C ALA A 575 9.89 -37.52 9.53
N THR A 576 9.34 -38.47 8.79
CA THR A 576 10.08 -39.68 8.34
C THR A 576 10.89 -39.46 7.06
N ARG A 577 10.66 -38.34 6.38
CA ARG A 577 11.40 -37.89 5.19
C ARG A 577 11.48 -36.36 5.14
N GLY A 578 12.47 -35.83 4.43
CA GLY A 578 12.50 -34.41 4.08
C GLY A 578 11.61 -34.08 2.87
N ASP A 579 11.38 -32.79 2.64
CA ASP A 579 10.62 -32.27 1.50
C ASP A 579 11.40 -31.28 0.62
N ARG A 580 12.72 -31.11 0.81
CA ARG A 580 13.60 -30.21 0.02
C ARG A 580 13.51 -30.35 -1.51
N GLY A 581 12.98 -31.46 -2.02
CA GLY A 581 12.78 -31.69 -3.44
C GLY A 581 11.43 -31.22 -3.98
N VAL A 582 10.48 -30.86 -3.12
CA VAL A 582 9.15 -30.35 -3.43
C VAL A 582 9.21 -28.83 -3.34
N ALA A 583 8.80 -28.13 -4.40
CA ALA A 583 8.68 -26.68 -4.34
C ALA A 583 7.52 -26.29 -3.40
N ASP A 584 7.77 -25.31 -2.53
CA ASP A 584 6.76 -24.80 -1.59
C ASP A 584 5.64 -24.00 -2.28
N SER A 585 5.94 -23.46 -3.47
CA SER A 585 4.97 -22.85 -4.36
C SER A 585 5.30 -23.21 -5.80
N VAL A 586 4.26 -23.35 -6.62
CA VAL A 586 4.33 -23.57 -8.08
C VAL A 586 3.76 -22.37 -8.85
N ALA A 587 3.41 -21.28 -8.16
CA ALA A 587 2.83 -20.07 -8.76
C ALA A 587 3.75 -19.39 -9.79
N GLN A 588 5.08 -19.56 -9.67
CA GLN A 588 6.08 -19.10 -10.64
C GLN A 588 5.82 -19.63 -12.07
N HIS A 589 5.16 -20.78 -12.20
CA HIS A 589 4.88 -21.37 -13.51
C HIS A 589 3.78 -20.64 -14.29
N THR A 590 2.97 -19.81 -13.63
CA THR A 590 1.91 -19.00 -14.26
C THR A 590 2.45 -18.05 -15.32
N LEU A 591 3.65 -17.48 -15.12
CA LEU A 591 4.28 -16.54 -16.06
C LEU A 591 5.28 -17.20 -17.03
N ARG A 592 5.33 -18.55 -17.10
CA ARG A 592 6.31 -19.35 -17.86
C ARG A 592 7.75 -19.00 -17.50
N ASP A 593 8.18 -19.47 -16.33
CA ASP A 593 9.57 -19.41 -15.89
C ASP A 593 10.45 -20.47 -16.61
N LYS A 594 11.70 -20.62 -16.16
CA LYS A 594 12.74 -21.51 -16.71
C LYS A 594 12.39 -23.00 -16.64
N THR A 595 11.55 -23.41 -15.69
CA THR A 595 11.13 -24.80 -15.46
C THR A 595 9.66 -24.99 -15.83
N ASN A 596 9.21 -26.24 -15.95
CA ASN A 596 7.82 -26.57 -16.22
C ASN A 596 7.14 -27.14 -14.96
N LEU A 597 5.83 -26.96 -14.82
CA LEU A 597 5.04 -27.58 -13.76
C LEU A 597 5.22 -29.11 -13.71
N LYS A 598 5.43 -29.75 -14.87
CA LYS A 598 5.68 -31.20 -14.96
C LYS A 598 7.02 -31.64 -14.37
N ASP A 599 7.95 -30.70 -14.16
CA ASP A 599 9.25 -30.98 -13.55
C ASP A 599 9.18 -30.92 -12.01
N GLU A 600 8.07 -30.41 -11.45
CA GLU A 600 7.88 -30.25 -10.01
C GLU A 600 7.62 -31.61 -9.34
N LYS A 601 8.40 -31.91 -8.31
CA LYS A 601 8.22 -33.17 -7.56
C LYS A 601 7.07 -33.06 -6.59
N TRP A 602 6.44 -34.20 -6.33
CA TRP A 602 5.47 -34.38 -5.26
C TRP A 602 5.80 -35.70 -4.54
N TYR A 603 5.77 -35.67 -3.22
CA TYR A 603 6.11 -36.82 -2.38
C TYR A 603 4.89 -37.36 -1.60
N GLY A 604 3.67 -37.11 -2.08
CA GLY A 604 2.45 -37.80 -1.66
C GLY A 604 1.90 -38.68 -2.79
N THR A 605 0.69 -39.17 -2.61
CA THR A 605 -0.07 -39.84 -3.68
C THR A 605 -0.52 -38.84 -4.75
N GLU A 606 -0.84 -39.34 -5.95
CA GLU A 606 -1.38 -38.51 -7.03
C GLU A 606 -2.70 -37.83 -6.63
N GLN A 607 -3.53 -38.51 -5.83
CA GLN A 607 -4.79 -37.93 -5.34
C GLN A 607 -4.52 -36.76 -4.40
N GLU A 608 -3.59 -36.93 -3.44
CA GLU A 608 -3.20 -35.83 -2.55
C GLU A 608 -2.60 -34.66 -3.34
N GLU A 609 -1.84 -34.93 -4.41
CA GLU A 609 -1.32 -33.84 -5.25
C GLU A 609 -2.44 -33.02 -5.88
N ARG A 610 -3.46 -33.71 -6.43
CA ARG A 610 -4.63 -33.08 -7.07
C ARG A 610 -5.40 -32.24 -6.07
N ASP A 611 -5.59 -32.76 -4.86
CA ASP A 611 -6.35 -32.09 -3.79
C ASP A 611 -5.60 -30.88 -3.20
N SER A 612 -4.28 -30.81 -3.38
CA SER A 612 -3.45 -29.69 -2.93
C SER A 612 -3.42 -28.48 -3.87
N TYR A 613 -3.98 -28.57 -5.09
CA TYR A 613 -4.02 -27.41 -6.00
C TYR A 613 -5.09 -26.40 -5.58
N VAL A 614 -4.70 -25.13 -5.56
CA VAL A 614 -5.57 -23.99 -5.23
C VAL A 614 -5.46 -22.91 -6.30
N SER A 615 -6.50 -22.08 -6.45
CA SER A 615 -6.47 -20.90 -7.30
C SER A 615 -7.16 -19.74 -6.62
N GLU A 616 -6.60 -18.53 -6.80
CA GLU A 616 -7.15 -17.31 -6.24
C GLU A 616 -6.91 -16.11 -7.17
N ILE A 617 -7.75 -15.09 -7.04
CA ILE A 617 -7.54 -13.78 -7.66
C ILE A 617 -6.24 -13.17 -7.14
N LEU A 618 -5.50 -12.50 -8.02
CA LEU A 618 -4.52 -11.53 -7.58
C LEU A 618 -5.26 -10.23 -7.25
N TYR A 619 -5.17 -9.77 -6.02
CA TYR A 619 -5.84 -8.53 -5.65
C TYR A 619 -5.03 -7.33 -6.13
N VAL A 620 -5.48 -6.73 -7.24
CA VAL A 620 -4.90 -5.51 -7.82
C VAL A 620 -5.25 -4.32 -6.93
N HIS A 621 -4.33 -3.95 -6.06
CA HIS A 621 -4.46 -2.79 -5.19
C HIS A 621 -3.75 -1.55 -5.74
N SER A 622 -2.95 -1.70 -6.80
CA SER A 622 -2.27 -0.60 -7.51
C SER A 622 -3.18 0.62 -7.75
N LYS A 623 -2.60 1.82 -7.75
CA LYS A 623 -3.22 3.04 -8.29
C LYS A 623 -2.21 3.78 -9.17
N VAL A 624 -2.08 3.32 -10.42
CA VAL A 624 -1.11 3.85 -11.38
C VAL A 624 -1.75 4.02 -12.76
N MET A 625 -1.37 5.09 -13.44
CA MET A 625 -1.61 5.28 -14.87
C MET A 625 -0.29 5.67 -15.56
N ILE A 626 0.06 4.93 -16.60
CA ILE A 626 1.21 5.15 -17.48
C ILE A 626 0.70 5.69 -18.82
N ILE A 627 1.34 6.73 -19.32
CA ILE A 627 0.97 7.43 -20.55
C ILE A 627 2.17 7.45 -21.48
N ASP A 628 2.01 6.80 -22.64
CA ASP A 628 2.97 6.79 -23.75
C ASP A 628 4.43 6.41 -23.37
N ASP A 629 4.62 5.57 -22.34
CA ASP A 629 5.95 5.24 -21.77
C ASP A 629 6.79 6.46 -21.33
N ARG A 630 6.15 7.61 -21.10
CA ARG A 630 6.84 8.89 -20.82
C ARG A 630 6.42 9.56 -19.54
N ARG A 631 5.19 9.30 -19.09
CA ARG A 631 4.60 9.96 -17.92
C ARG A 631 3.87 8.93 -17.09
N VAL A 632 3.97 9.07 -15.78
CA VAL A 632 3.29 8.21 -14.82
C VAL A 632 2.60 9.10 -13.80
N ILE A 633 1.36 8.77 -13.46
CA ILE A 633 0.74 9.21 -12.21
C ILE A 633 0.57 8.00 -11.30
N MET A 634 1.09 8.07 -10.08
CA MET A 634 1.03 6.97 -9.10
C MET A 634 0.85 7.53 -7.69
N GLY A 635 0.02 6.86 -6.88
CA GLY A 635 -0.21 7.26 -5.50
C GLY A 635 -1.24 6.37 -4.81
N SER A 636 -2.06 6.97 -3.95
CA SER A 636 -3.11 6.26 -3.20
C SER A 636 -4.51 6.36 -3.83
N ALA A 637 -4.71 7.29 -4.77
CA ALA A 637 -6.03 7.65 -5.28
C ALA A 637 -6.63 6.62 -6.24
N ASN A 638 -7.75 6.03 -5.83
CA ASN A 638 -8.53 5.14 -6.68
C ASN A 638 -9.31 5.90 -7.76
N ILE A 639 -9.73 5.24 -8.85
CA ILE A 639 -10.66 5.82 -9.82
C ILE A 639 -12.09 5.64 -9.27
N ASN A 640 -12.48 6.53 -8.36
CA ASN A 640 -13.82 6.68 -7.81
C ASN A 640 -14.02 8.10 -7.23
N ASP A 641 -15.26 8.49 -6.93
CA ASP A 641 -15.54 9.81 -6.35
C ASP A 641 -14.93 10.02 -4.96
N ARG A 642 -14.72 8.94 -4.21
CA ARG A 642 -14.13 8.99 -2.87
C ARG A 642 -12.71 9.55 -2.94
N SER A 643 -11.91 9.13 -3.91
CA SER A 643 -10.52 9.55 -4.06
C SER A 643 -10.34 10.78 -4.98
N GLN A 644 -11.26 11.02 -5.93
CA GLN A 644 -11.03 11.98 -7.02
C GLN A 644 -11.64 13.37 -6.81
N LYS A 645 -12.68 13.52 -5.98
CA LYS A 645 -13.40 14.81 -5.84
C LYS A 645 -12.73 15.83 -4.92
N GLY A 646 -11.72 15.44 -4.15
CA GLY A 646 -11.06 16.29 -3.14
C GLY A 646 -11.82 16.42 -1.81
N ASP A 647 -13.16 16.42 -1.84
CA ASP A 647 -14.04 16.49 -0.65
C ASP A 647 -14.42 15.11 -0.05
N GLY A 648 -13.80 14.04 -0.56
CA GLY A 648 -13.92 12.67 -0.07
C GLY A 648 -12.77 12.28 0.86
N ASP A 649 -12.14 11.12 0.58
CA ASP A 649 -10.94 10.67 1.27
C ASP A 649 -9.76 11.58 0.92
N SER A 650 -8.82 11.76 1.87
CA SER A 650 -7.57 12.41 1.54
C SER A 650 -6.63 11.46 0.81
N GLU A 651 -6.03 11.94 -0.27
CA GLU A 651 -5.17 11.17 -1.16
C GLU A 651 -3.96 11.99 -1.59
N ILE A 652 -2.88 11.30 -1.99
CA ILE A 652 -1.71 11.93 -2.60
C ILE A 652 -1.21 11.08 -3.76
N ALA A 653 -0.71 11.72 -4.81
CA ALA A 653 -0.05 11.08 -5.94
C ALA A 653 1.09 11.95 -6.48
N LEU A 654 1.98 11.34 -7.23
CA LEU A 654 3.05 12.01 -7.95
C LEU A 654 2.82 11.87 -9.45
N VAL A 655 2.93 12.98 -10.18
CA VAL A 655 3.10 12.98 -11.63
C VAL A 655 4.60 13.01 -11.92
N VAL A 656 5.11 11.94 -12.52
CA VAL A 656 6.53 11.74 -12.83
C VAL A 656 6.74 11.75 -14.34
N GLU A 657 7.69 12.56 -14.80
CA GLU A 657 8.14 12.64 -16.19
C GLU A 657 9.66 12.44 -16.21
N ASP A 658 10.12 11.39 -16.87
CA ASP A 658 11.56 11.10 -16.93
C ASP A 658 12.19 11.79 -18.15
N GLN A 659 13.27 12.53 -17.91
CA GLN A 659 14.03 13.24 -18.94
C GLN A 659 15.18 12.39 -19.49
N ASP A 660 15.54 11.27 -18.85
CA ASP A 660 16.49 10.32 -19.42
C ASP A 660 15.79 9.48 -20.47
N GLU A 661 16.38 9.39 -21.65
CA GLU A 661 15.68 8.94 -22.85
C GLU A 661 16.29 7.64 -23.40
N ILE A 662 15.44 6.63 -23.69
CA ILE A 662 15.83 5.38 -24.36
C ILE A 662 15.13 5.19 -25.70
N GLU A 663 15.86 4.61 -26.64
CA GLU A 663 15.28 4.13 -27.89
C GLU A 663 14.44 2.86 -27.66
N SER A 664 13.17 2.91 -28.04
CA SER A 664 12.29 1.74 -28.11
C SER A 664 11.38 1.87 -29.35
N ARG A 665 10.21 1.23 -29.37
CA ARG A 665 9.27 1.25 -30.49
C ARG A 665 7.84 1.55 -30.06
N MET A 666 7.12 2.38 -30.82
CA MET A 666 5.66 2.52 -30.74
C MET A 666 5.09 2.11 -32.08
N ASN A 667 4.12 1.20 -32.10
CA ASN A 667 3.47 0.79 -33.36
C ASN A 667 4.49 0.37 -34.45
N GLY A 668 5.55 -0.33 -34.04
CA GLY A 668 6.63 -0.79 -34.92
C GLY A 668 7.63 0.29 -35.36
N GLN A 669 7.35 1.58 -35.13
CA GLN A 669 8.23 2.70 -35.46
C GLN A 669 9.19 3.00 -34.30
N LYS A 670 10.41 3.46 -34.61
CA LYS A 670 11.36 3.90 -33.58
C LYS A 670 10.81 5.15 -32.86
N ALA A 671 10.94 5.18 -31.55
CA ALA A 671 10.57 6.31 -30.72
C ALA A 671 11.48 6.35 -29.48
N VAL A 672 11.50 7.49 -28.80
CA VAL A 672 12.33 7.75 -27.63
C VAL A 672 11.44 8.00 -26.41
N TYR A 673 11.80 7.46 -25.25
CA TYR A 673 10.95 7.40 -24.05
C TYR A 673 11.73 7.56 -22.77
N GLY A 674 11.06 7.88 -21.67
CA GLY A 674 11.68 7.93 -20.34
C GLY A 674 12.31 6.59 -19.97
N HIS A 675 13.60 6.56 -19.62
CA HIS A 675 14.35 5.34 -19.31
C HIS A 675 13.70 4.57 -18.16
N ALA A 676 13.52 5.22 -17.01
CA ALA A 676 12.94 4.63 -15.80
C ALA A 676 11.48 4.24 -16.01
N ILE A 677 10.72 5.04 -16.76
CA ILE A 677 9.30 4.80 -17.03
C ILE A 677 9.12 3.64 -18.01
N CYS A 678 9.93 3.57 -19.07
CA CYS A 678 9.90 2.45 -20.00
C CYS A 678 10.38 1.15 -19.33
N CYS A 679 11.37 1.21 -18.43
CA CYS A 679 11.76 0.06 -17.62
C CYS A 679 10.61 -0.43 -16.73
N TYR A 680 9.92 0.49 -16.03
CA TYR A 680 8.75 0.15 -15.21
C TYR A 680 7.60 -0.42 -16.07
N SER A 681 7.32 0.19 -17.21
CA SER A 681 6.27 -0.26 -18.12
C SER A 681 6.57 -1.65 -18.66
N ALA A 682 7.83 -1.93 -19.02
CA ALA A 682 8.29 -3.25 -19.43
C ALA A 682 8.14 -4.32 -18.34
N THR A 683 8.26 -3.93 -17.06
CA THR A 683 8.02 -4.83 -15.91
C THR A 683 6.54 -5.07 -15.62
N GLN A 684 5.67 -4.09 -15.91
CA GLN A 684 4.21 -4.24 -15.79
C GLN A 684 3.59 -5.05 -16.95
N THR A 685 4.20 -4.96 -18.14
CA THR A 685 3.72 -5.68 -19.33
C THR A 685 4.38 -7.04 -19.49
N LEU A 686 4.02 -8.05 -18.69
CA LEU A 686 4.42 -9.43 -19.01
C LEU A 686 3.33 -10.46 -18.67
N PRO A 687 3.23 -11.56 -19.46
CA PRO A 687 4.36 -12.27 -20.05
C PRO A 687 4.52 -12.12 -21.58
N ARG A 688 5.69 -12.54 -22.06
CA ARG A 688 6.11 -12.74 -23.46
C ARG A 688 5.23 -13.80 -24.15
N THR A 689 3.91 -13.60 -24.23
CA THR A 689 2.95 -14.62 -24.66
C THR A 689 2.17 -14.25 -25.92
N PHE A 690 2.37 -13.05 -26.48
CA PHE A 690 1.80 -12.69 -27.79
C PHE A 690 2.89 -12.65 -28.88
N GLY A 691 3.33 -13.84 -29.34
CA GLY A 691 4.01 -14.03 -30.62
C GLY A 691 5.52 -14.38 -30.56
N PRO A 692 6.05 -15.19 -31.50
CA PRO A 692 7.41 -15.70 -31.47
C PRO A 692 8.39 -14.71 -32.10
N HIS A 693 8.63 -13.55 -31.50
CA HIS A 693 9.70 -12.67 -31.98
C HIS A 693 10.58 -12.17 -30.83
N SER A 694 11.83 -12.61 -30.89
CA SER A 694 12.96 -12.18 -30.07
C SER A 694 13.10 -10.66 -30.10
N ALA A 695 12.77 -9.99 -29.01
CA ALA A 695 13.30 -8.66 -28.74
C ALA A 695 14.82 -8.77 -28.49
N PRO A 696 15.63 -7.78 -28.93
CA PRO A 696 17.07 -7.82 -28.75
C PRO A 696 17.41 -7.90 -27.26
N LYS A 697 18.41 -8.71 -26.91
CA LYS A 697 19.01 -8.73 -25.58
C LYS A 697 19.47 -7.32 -25.23
N LEU A 698 18.65 -6.54 -24.54
CA LEU A 698 19.13 -5.41 -23.76
C LEU A 698 20.03 -6.02 -22.70
N ARG A 699 21.35 -5.99 -22.96
CA ARG A 699 22.32 -6.26 -21.91
C ARG A 699 22.02 -5.23 -20.82
N PRO A 700 21.82 -5.63 -19.56
CA PRO A 700 21.97 -4.67 -18.50
C PRO A 700 23.37 -4.10 -18.70
N ARG A 701 23.47 -2.81 -19.04
CA ARG A 701 24.68 -2.10 -18.62
C ARG A 701 24.71 -2.34 -17.12
N GLN A 702 25.82 -2.87 -16.61
CA GLN A 702 26.02 -3.03 -15.19
C GLN A 702 25.87 -1.65 -14.54
N THR A 703 24.66 -1.26 -14.19
CA THR A 703 24.39 -0.34 -13.10
C THR A 703 24.49 -1.19 -11.84
N HIS A 704 25.70 -1.71 -11.60
CA HIS A 704 26.21 -1.75 -10.24
C HIS A 704 26.48 -0.29 -9.87
N SER A 705 25.43 0.51 -9.71
CA SER A 705 25.46 1.55 -8.71
C SER A 705 25.29 0.82 -7.39
N HIS A 706 26.36 0.13 -6.98
CA HIS A 706 26.67 0.11 -5.56
C HIS A 706 26.69 1.58 -5.17
N ILE A 707 25.64 2.04 -4.51
CA ILE A 707 25.86 3.05 -3.49
C ILE A 707 26.75 2.30 -2.50
N VAL A 708 28.07 2.47 -2.67
CA VAL A 708 29.06 2.03 -1.71
C VAL A 708 28.78 2.89 -0.48
N TYR A 709 27.92 2.41 0.40
CA TYR A 709 27.94 2.85 1.78
C TYR A 709 29.21 2.24 2.36
N ALA A 710 30.23 3.07 2.57
CA ALA A 710 31.43 2.66 3.27
C ALA A 710 31.01 2.22 4.69
N SER A 711 30.90 0.93 4.93
CA SER A 711 30.82 0.36 6.27
C SER A 711 32.21 0.48 6.89
N SER A 712 32.41 1.43 7.79
CA SER A 712 33.58 1.44 8.66
C SER A 712 33.39 0.37 9.74
N ALA A 713 33.85 -0.85 9.48
CA ALA A 713 33.98 -1.90 10.48
C ALA A 713 35.12 -2.86 10.10
N ASP A 714 36.35 -2.35 10.07
CA ASP A 714 37.55 -3.20 10.11
C ASP A 714 38.19 -3.07 11.49
N SER A 715 37.84 -4.00 12.39
CA SER A 715 38.71 -4.40 13.48
C SER A 715 38.41 -5.84 13.89
N GLU A 716 38.86 -6.80 13.07
CA GLU A 716 39.07 -8.17 13.58
C GLU A 716 40.48 -8.30 14.19
N PRO A 717 40.61 -9.04 15.31
CA PRO A 717 41.87 -9.19 16.02
C PRO A 717 42.76 -10.25 15.36
N LYS A 718 44.03 -9.90 15.16
CA LYS A 718 45.09 -10.82 14.69
C LYS A 718 45.23 -12.02 15.65
N ARG A 719 44.89 -13.22 15.17
CA ARG A 719 45.36 -14.49 15.75
C ARG A 719 46.82 -14.72 15.35
N THR A 720 47.73 -14.60 16.30
CA THR A 720 49.11 -15.11 16.19
C THR A 720 49.09 -16.64 16.30
N ARG A 721 49.70 -17.31 15.31
CA ARG A 721 50.09 -18.72 15.39
C ARG A 721 51.52 -18.79 15.92
N ASP A 722 51.67 -19.33 17.12
CA ASP A 722 52.96 -19.81 17.64
C ASP A 722 53.34 -21.11 16.94
N GLN A 723 54.59 -21.18 16.47
CA GLN A 723 55.33 -22.42 16.25
C GLN A 723 56.68 -22.31 16.95
N GLY A 724 56.82 -23.08 18.03
CA GLY A 724 58.03 -23.79 18.43
C GLY A 724 59.29 -22.99 18.79
N ARG A 725 59.53 -22.79 20.09
CA ARG A 725 60.54 -23.50 20.90
C ARG A 725 60.46 -23.10 22.36
#